data_AF-A0A0F9LJ24-F1
#
_entry.id   AF-A0A0F9LJ24-F1
#
_cell.length_a   1.000
_cell.length_b   1.000
_cell.length_c   1.000
_cell.angle_alpha   90.00
_cell.angle_beta   90.00
_cell.angle_gamma   90.00
#
_symmetry.space_group_name_H-M   'P 1'
#
loop_
_entity.id
_entity.type
_entity.pdbx_description
1 polymer ?
#
loop_
_entity_poly.entity_id
_entity_poly.type
_entity_poly.pdbx_seq_one_letter_code
_entity_poly.pdbx_strand_id
1 'polypeptide(L)'
;SYSKGYLEFDLENIFANRDEREFDTLYSIIHMSRFIPDYEDHKFLIDVFQKDSITEGIKIGDILRDNVEHALGLLGNELIQQNLDKIDLDEIDVNEFYAELLRIIYRIIFILYAEQRGMLPGAGSLYFEQFSLSSLRIRAEKPIKAEKNYDLWNKMLITFNLVRDGNFLLGVNSYNGSLFKEDNLRIILKNGIKISNDIVLKVIRLLTTSANHKVRQRINFLEVSEEEIGAIYESLLDFKPYISSTSQFQLIEGTERKSTGSYYTPKALIDILIRTTLQPLVEDRLIKAGDDDHAREKAILDLKVCDPACGGGTFLLSALDYLGKKLAEIRTGSDSPLEDILRRARRDILQHCIYGVDMNPLAVELAKISLWLRACVKDKPLNFLDNHIKCGNSLIGLGQKMDINKIIPEAIEAIAGNKATGIPSENRSLRSKAREIIKKEIREMEKEGKKTLITSFFTERRTADICSMKFKEIINMPETNQDNIKEKERMYKNVKKNENYQQALNEANIWTSTFFWSFEGESLGEIPRYTTIEQLRDKIADPELNNLMEKINVISEKYRFFHWYIEFPEVFSSERNGFDCILTNPPWDLLDLNENEFFHGTQSGISEAPNQSERRKLIKSLKKTNPVLFNKYNEAWIHIKKSSHYLKSSGFYDLSVRGKINKYQLFVERAWNLINKNGYIGVICPTGIIMNYFLKDLFKQFVRNKSIISLFDFENKEKIFDIHRQFRFCLLTLGGKNIEQELIPMTFYATDPIQIQEPLSLILENKTELKNKYKSKPDYDTLILLNQSDFTLFNPNTLTCPSFRSKKEALLLRHLYNQAEILIKKDEGGKILSNPWEIKLFSIFNMSTDSNLFITKKKLKEAGAFPLNKVIEGGIWITTGGRKFIPLYEGKMIWLYDHRYNTVEFGTGIQHKSMPVNKLQHMNPEFEVIPIYWVEERNLLEKTLKHQNYEWYIGFRDTTGATDKRTCISTIIPRYGAVNTLSLITSKLDPQSVIPLFANLNSIVFDYIARRKIPKNHMNFYVVEQLPIIPLSKYSKELIKMVQDHVLELVYTSYSLNSFALDLGYNGKPFSWQPERRARIQAELDAIYSHLYKLNRSDLEYIIETFFVLKEDELKVFFEFRTKKLILEAYDRFSKQKELFE
;
A
#
# COMPACT_ATOMS: atom_id res chain seq x y z
N SER A 1 31.57 20.45 -17.95
CA SER A 1 30.91 19.91 -16.74
C SER A 1 29.42 20.11 -16.92
N TYR A 2 28.63 19.05 -16.78
CA TYR A 2 27.18 19.10 -17.02
C TYR A 2 26.50 19.54 -15.73
N SER A 3 25.89 20.73 -15.71
CA SER A 3 25.45 21.39 -14.47
C SER A 3 24.17 22.18 -14.71
N LYS A 4 23.35 22.39 -13.66
CA LYS A 4 22.61 23.67 -13.47
C LYS A 4 23.61 24.78 -13.09
N GLY A 5 24.63 24.92 -13.93
CA GLY A 5 25.52 26.05 -13.96
C GLY A 5 25.07 26.92 -15.11
N TYR A 6 25.33 28.20 -14.98
CA TYR A 6 25.41 29.03 -16.15
C TYR A 6 26.63 28.53 -16.96
N LEU A 7 26.46 28.36 -18.26
CA LEU A 7 27.61 28.25 -19.14
C LEU A 7 28.23 29.64 -19.22
N GLU A 8 29.35 29.80 -18.53
CA GLU A 8 30.13 31.02 -18.60
C GLU A 8 31.01 30.95 -19.84
N PHE A 9 30.87 31.94 -20.71
CA PHE A 9 31.73 32.12 -21.87
C PHE A 9 32.51 33.40 -21.66
N ASP A 10 33.83 33.27 -21.53
CA ASP A 10 34.72 34.42 -21.49
C ASP A 10 34.86 34.96 -22.91
N LEU A 11 34.00 35.92 -23.26
CA LEU A 11 33.97 36.51 -24.59
C LEU A 11 35.31 37.14 -24.95
N GLU A 12 36.00 37.76 -23.98
CA GLU A 12 37.29 38.39 -24.21
C GLU A 12 38.32 37.34 -24.60
N ASN A 13 38.39 36.22 -23.86
CA ASN A 13 39.27 35.11 -24.16
C ASN A 13 38.94 34.42 -25.51
N ILE A 14 37.66 34.16 -25.79
CA ILE A 14 37.21 33.52 -27.03
C ILE A 14 37.63 34.36 -28.25
N PHE A 15 37.42 35.67 -28.21
CA PHE A 15 37.77 36.56 -29.33
C PHE A 15 39.27 36.88 -29.39
N ALA A 16 39.95 37.04 -28.24
CA ALA A 16 41.38 37.32 -28.20
C ALA A 16 42.21 36.13 -28.70
N ASN A 17 41.86 34.91 -28.28
CA ASN A 17 42.57 33.69 -28.66
C ASN A 17 41.99 32.99 -29.90
N ARG A 18 40.88 33.50 -30.45
CA ARG A 18 40.16 32.90 -31.58
C ARG A 18 39.83 31.42 -31.32
N ASP A 19 39.30 31.12 -30.14
CA ASP A 19 38.88 29.77 -29.79
C ASP A 19 37.57 29.41 -30.51
N GLU A 20 37.70 28.84 -31.71
CA GLU A 20 36.58 28.43 -32.55
C GLU A 20 35.65 27.43 -31.84
N ARG A 21 36.19 26.56 -30.97
CA ARG A 21 35.37 25.53 -30.31
C ARG A 21 34.46 26.11 -29.24
N GLU A 22 34.98 27.02 -28.42
CA GLU A 22 34.15 27.71 -27.42
C GLU A 22 33.12 28.63 -28.10
N PHE A 23 33.50 29.31 -29.19
CA PHE A 23 32.59 30.13 -29.97
C PHE A 23 31.46 29.31 -30.61
N ASP A 24 31.77 28.20 -31.27
CA ASP A 24 30.76 27.32 -31.89
C ASP A 24 29.78 26.76 -30.84
N THR A 25 30.28 26.47 -29.65
CA THR A 25 29.47 26.01 -28.52
C THR A 25 28.54 27.11 -28.02
N LEU A 26 29.06 28.34 -27.82
CA LEU A 26 28.26 29.51 -27.46
C LEU A 26 27.16 29.76 -28.50
N TYR A 27 27.55 29.85 -29.77
CA TYR A 27 26.64 30.12 -30.89
C TYR A 27 25.54 29.07 -30.99
N SER A 28 25.88 27.78 -30.91
CA SER A 28 24.92 26.68 -31.04
C SER A 28 23.83 26.67 -29.95
N ILE A 29 24.14 27.22 -28.77
CA ILE A 29 23.23 27.27 -27.61
C ILE A 29 22.33 28.51 -27.68
N ILE A 30 22.89 29.67 -28.04
CA ILE A 30 22.13 30.93 -28.05
C ILE A 30 21.42 31.20 -29.38
N HIS A 31 21.65 30.38 -30.41
CA HIS A 31 21.05 30.56 -31.72
C HIS A 31 19.51 30.50 -31.66
N MET A 32 18.86 31.44 -32.36
CA MET A 32 17.40 31.60 -32.32
C MET A 32 16.61 30.33 -32.64
N SER A 33 17.15 29.43 -33.47
CA SER A 33 16.48 28.17 -33.84
C SER A 33 16.26 27.22 -32.66
N ARG A 34 16.92 27.44 -31.51
CA ARG A 34 16.72 26.66 -30.28
C ARG A 34 15.52 27.13 -29.44
N PHE A 35 15.01 28.32 -29.75
CA PHE A 35 13.86 28.97 -29.10
C PHE A 35 12.63 29.04 -30.00
N ILE A 36 12.60 28.24 -31.07
CA ILE A 36 11.43 28.07 -31.94
C ILE A 36 10.86 26.66 -31.66
N PRO A 37 9.56 26.53 -31.35
CA PRO A 37 8.96 25.24 -31.06
C PRO A 37 8.90 24.37 -32.33
N ASP A 38 9.18 23.07 -32.18
CA ASP A 38 9.06 22.13 -33.29
C ASP A 38 7.58 21.92 -33.70
N TYR A 39 7.33 21.73 -35.00
CA TYR A 39 5.98 21.72 -35.59
C TYR A 39 5.15 20.47 -35.21
N GLU A 40 5.79 19.37 -34.83
CA GLU A 40 5.09 18.12 -34.47
C GLU A 40 4.79 17.99 -32.96
N ASP A 41 5.66 18.51 -32.09
CA ASP A 41 5.65 18.21 -30.66
C ASP A 41 5.52 19.46 -29.74
N HIS A 42 5.49 20.68 -30.31
CA HIS A 42 5.40 21.95 -29.58
C HIS A 42 6.44 22.13 -28.44
N LYS A 43 7.62 21.52 -28.56
CA LYS A 43 8.71 21.61 -27.55
C LYS A 43 9.88 22.41 -28.10
N PHE A 44 10.59 23.10 -27.20
CA PHE A 44 11.84 23.78 -27.55
C PHE A 44 13.01 22.81 -27.46
N LEU A 45 14.01 22.94 -28.33
CA LEU A 45 15.18 22.05 -28.30
C LEU A 45 15.99 22.19 -26.99
N ILE A 46 15.90 23.35 -26.34
CA ILE A 46 16.47 23.60 -25.01
C ILE A 46 15.83 22.70 -23.93
N ASP A 47 14.54 22.38 -24.05
CA ASP A 47 13.84 21.50 -23.11
C ASP A 47 14.35 20.05 -23.22
N VAL A 48 14.73 19.64 -24.43
CA VAL A 48 15.36 18.33 -24.68
C VAL A 48 16.72 18.26 -23.98
N PHE A 49 17.56 19.28 -24.13
CA PHE A 49 18.85 19.33 -23.44
C PHE A 49 18.69 19.39 -21.91
N GLN A 50 17.69 20.11 -21.40
CA GLN A 50 17.38 20.12 -19.97
C GLN A 50 16.97 18.72 -19.49
N LYS A 51 16.10 18.03 -20.25
CA LYS A 51 15.66 16.67 -19.94
C LYS A 51 16.82 15.67 -19.98
N ASP A 52 17.70 15.77 -20.97
CA ASP A 52 18.90 14.94 -21.08
C ASP A 52 19.87 15.21 -19.91
N SER A 53 20.06 16.47 -19.51
CA SER A 53 20.86 16.83 -18.35
C SER A 53 20.29 16.26 -17.03
N ILE A 54 18.97 16.27 -16.86
CA ILE A 54 18.31 15.62 -15.71
C ILE A 54 18.52 14.11 -15.74
N THR A 55 18.39 13.50 -16.92
CA THR A 55 18.58 12.06 -17.13
C THR A 55 20.01 11.62 -16.84
N GLU A 56 21.00 12.45 -17.19
CA GLU A 56 22.40 12.18 -16.89
C GLU A 56 22.73 12.36 -15.39
N GLY A 57 22.08 13.30 -14.70
CA GLY A 57 22.16 13.43 -13.23
C GLY A 57 21.70 12.18 -12.49
N ILE A 58 20.58 11.58 -12.92
CA ILE A 58 20.05 10.32 -12.38
C ILE A 58 21.09 9.19 -12.50
N LYS A 59 21.83 9.11 -13.62
CA LYS A 59 22.89 8.10 -13.80
C LYS A 59 24.05 8.29 -12.82
N ILE A 60 24.35 9.51 -12.38
CA ILE A 60 25.41 9.77 -11.39
C ILE A 60 25.00 9.22 -10.02
N GLY A 61 23.72 9.36 -9.65
CA GLY A 61 23.17 8.81 -8.41
C GLY A 61 23.31 7.29 -8.33
N ASP A 62 22.95 6.58 -9.40
CA ASP A 62 23.08 5.11 -9.48
C ASP A 62 24.54 4.65 -9.36
N ILE A 63 25.48 5.35 -10.01
CA ILE A 63 26.91 5.01 -9.90
C ILE A 63 27.43 5.28 -8.49
N LEU A 64 26.98 6.35 -7.84
CA LEU A 64 27.38 6.68 -6.48
C LEU A 64 26.89 5.61 -5.49
N ARG A 65 25.72 5.02 -5.71
CA ARG A 65 25.21 3.89 -4.91
C ARG A 65 26.18 2.71 -4.91
N ASP A 66 26.57 2.23 -6.09
CA ASP A 66 27.50 1.11 -6.23
C ASP A 66 28.86 1.44 -5.60
N ASN A 67 29.32 2.67 -5.76
CA ASN A 67 30.57 3.14 -5.15
C ASN A 67 30.51 3.19 -3.63
N VAL A 68 29.36 3.56 -3.04
CA VAL A 68 29.15 3.55 -1.59
C VAL A 68 29.14 2.11 -1.07
N GLU A 69 28.46 1.19 -1.75
CA GLU A 69 28.45 -0.23 -1.38
C GLU A 69 29.88 -0.80 -1.34
N HIS A 70 30.65 -0.58 -2.39
CA HIS A 70 32.06 -0.98 -2.45
C HIS A 70 32.91 -0.33 -1.34
N ALA A 71 32.66 0.95 -1.03
CA ALA A 71 33.35 1.65 0.03
C ALA A 71 33.04 1.05 1.42
N LEU A 72 31.78 0.69 1.68
CA LEU A 72 31.36 0.00 2.90
C LEU A 72 32.02 -1.37 3.02
N GLY A 73 32.07 -2.13 1.92
CA GLY A 73 32.78 -3.40 1.85
C GLY A 73 34.28 -3.28 2.16
N LEU A 74 34.97 -2.28 1.58
CA LEU A 74 36.39 -2.04 1.85
C LEU A 74 36.64 -1.63 3.30
N LEU A 75 35.83 -0.71 3.84
CA LEU A 75 35.95 -0.28 5.24
C LEU A 75 35.68 -1.46 6.19
N GLY A 76 34.56 -2.16 6.02
CA GLY A 76 34.17 -3.27 6.87
C GLY A 76 35.21 -4.40 6.89
N ASN A 77 35.74 -4.77 5.72
CA ASN A 77 36.75 -5.84 5.64
C ASN A 77 38.09 -5.44 6.25
N GLU A 78 38.58 -4.22 6.02
CA GLU A 78 39.82 -3.76 6.66
C GLU A 78 39.66 -3.71 8.19
N LEU A 79 38.51 -3.24 8.67
CA LEU A 79 38.20 -3.14 10.10
C LEU A 79 38.17 -4.52 10.78
N ILE A 80 37.55 -5.52 10.15
CA ILE A 80 37.52 -6.90 10.67
C ILE A 80 38.92 -7.53 10.61
N GLN A 81 39.56 -7.53 9.43
CA GLN A 81 40.81 -8.26 9.21
C GLN A 81 41.99 -7.76 10.06
N GLN A 82 42.06 -6.46 10.33
CA GLN A 82 43.15 -5.88 11.14
C GLN A 82 42.96 -6.05 12.65
N ASN A 83 41.76 -6.45 13.11
CA ASN A 83 41.42 -6.49 14.54
C ASN A 83 40.82 -7.84 14.97
N LEU A 84 41.02 -8.90 14.20
CA LEU A 84 40.61 -10.28 14.56
C LEU A 84 41.06 -10.68 15.98
N ASP A 85 42.23 -10.18 16.43
CA ASP A 85 42.77 -10.49 17.77
C ASP A 85 42.15 -9.64 18.90
N LYS A 86 41.41 -8.57 18.58
CA LYS A 86 40.86 -7.60 19.54
C LYS A 86 39.33 -7.59 19.60
N ILE A 87 38.71 -8.30 18.68
CA ILE A 87 37.28 -8.27 18.44
C ILE A 87 36.78 -9.70 18.52
N ASP A 88 35.89 -9.97 19.45
CA ASP A 88 35.11 -11.21 19.43
C ASP A 88 34.00 -11.07 18.37
N LEU A 89 34.17 -11.77 17.26
CA LEU A 89 33.22 -11.75 16.14
C LEU A 89 31.85 -12.33 16.53
N ASP A 90 31.78 -13.17 17.56
CA ASP A 90 30.52 -13.75 18.04
C ASP A 90 29.73 -12.75 18.92
N GLU A 91 30.38 -11.72 19.46
CA GLU A 91 29.75 -10.68 20.29
C GLU A 91 29.43 -9.38 19.53
N ILE A 92 29.92 -9.18 18.29
CA ILE A 92 29.56 -8.00 17.51
C ILE A 92 28.11 -8.08 17.02
N ASP A 93 27.32 -7.07 17.35
CA ASP A 93 26.11 -6.77 16.59
C ASP A 93 26.47 -6.26 15.19
N VAL A 94 26.43 -7.15 14.21
CA VAL A 94 26.76 -6.86 12.80
C VAL A 94 25.90 -5.73 12.23
N ASN A 95 24.66 -5.56 12.71
CA ASN A 95 23.79 -4.48 12.24
C ASN A 95 24.24 -3.13 12.80
N GLU A 96 24.63 -3.06 14.08
CA GLU A 96 25.18 -1.82 14.64
C GLU A 96 26.55 -1.50 14.03
N PHE A 97 27.38 -2.52 13.76
CA PHE A 97 28.63 -2.31 13.04
C PHE A 97 28.39 -1.71 11.65
N TYR A 98 27.44 -2.26 10.88
CA TYR A 98 27.03 -1.71 9.59
C TYR A 98 26.49 -0.28 9.72
N ALA A 99 25.71 0.01 10.77
CA ALA A 99 25.21 1.35 11.07
C ALA A 99 26.36 2.35 11.28
N GLU A 100 27.41 1.97 12.02
CA GLU A 100 28.59 2.81 12.22
C GLU A 100 29.36 3.07 10.92
N LEU A 101 29.49 2.06 10.04
CA LEU A 101 30.10 2.24 8.71
C LEU A 101 29.32 3.25 7.86
N LEU A 102 27.98 3.13 7.83
CA LEU A 102 27.12 4.08 7.13
C LEU A 102 27.30 5.49 7.69
N ARG A 103 27.33 5.66 9.02
CA ARG A 103 27.53 6.97 9.65
C ARG A 103 28.88 7.60 9.26
N ILE A 104 29.95 6.81 9.06
CA ILE A 104 31.23 7.33 8.54
C ILE A 104 31.08 7.85 7.11
N ILE A 105 30.46 7.06 6.22
CA ILE A 105 30.21 7.47 4.84
C ILE A 105 29.35 8.74 4.80
N TYR A 106 28.32 8.83 5.64
CA TYR A 106 27.44 9.98 5.73
C TYR A 106 28.19 11.24 6.18
N ARG A 107 29.10 11.12 7.15
CA ARG A 107 29.98 12.25 7.56
C ARG A 107 30.87 12.71 6.42
N ILE A 108 31.45 11.78 5.65
CA ILE A 108 32.31 12.11 4.50
C ILE A 108 31.50 12.88 3.45
N ILE A 109 30.34 12.37 3.05
CA ILE A 109 29.50 13.00 2.03
C ILE A 109 28.96 14.35 2.52
N PHE A 110 28.53 14.45 3.78
CA PHE A 110 28.09 15.71 4.37
C PHE A 110 29.20 16.77 4.32
N ILE A 111 30.43 16.42 4.68
CA ILE A 111 31.55 17.36 4.65
C ILE A 111 31.89 17.76 3.22
N LEU A 112 31.92 16.82 2.28
CA LEU A 112 32.13 17.13 0.85
C LEU A 112 31.06 18.11 0.32
N TYR A 113 29.81 17.91 0.72
CA TYR A 113 28.71 18.81 0.38
C TYR A 113 28.89 20.20 1.02
N ALA A 114 29.19 20.24 2.33
CA ALA A 114 29.42 21.49 3.07
C ALA A 114 30.60 22.30 2.52
N GLU A 115 31.71 21.65 2.17
CA GLU A 115 32.86 22.28 1.53
C GLU A 115 32.48 22.93 0.19
N GLN A 116 31.77 22.19 -0.67
CA GLN A 116 31.42 22.71 -2.00
C GLN A 116 30.38 23.83 -1.95
N ARG A 117 29.49 23.84 -0.95
CA ARG A 117 28.53 24.92 -0.70
C ARG A 117 29.14 26.15 -0.01
N GLY A 118 30.45 26.15 0.26
CA GLY A 118 31.14 27.27 0.93
C GLY A 118 30.75 27.43 2.41
N MET A 119 30.25 26.37 3.03
CA MET A 119 29.94 26.31 4.47
C MET A 119 31.20 26.09 5.31
N LEU A 120 32.24 25.51 4.69
CA LEU A 120 33.55 25.32 5.28
C LEU A 120 34.57 26.19 4.53
N PRO A 121 35.69 26.57 5.19
CA PRO A 121 36.73 27.38 4.55
C PRO A 121 37.24 26.79 3.23
N GLY A 122 37.28 27.62 2.19
CA GLY A 122 37.69 27.23 0.84
C GLY A 122 39.21 27.23 0.62
N ALA A 123 39.61 27.12 -0.65
CA ALA A 123 41.00 27.09 -1.07
C ALA A 123 41.81 28.30 -0.56
N GLY A 124 43.06 28.06 -0.14
CA GLY A 124 43.95 29.05 0.47
C GLY A 124 43.81 29.22 1.99
N SER A 125 42.88 28.48 2.62
CA SER A 125 42.78 28.40 4.09
C SER A 125 43.59 27.23 4.65
N LEU A 126 44.04 27.36 5.91
CA LEU A 126 44.71 26.27 6.63
C LEU A 126 43.81 25.03 6.74
N TYR A 127 42.50 25.22 6.90
CA TYR A 127 41.52 24.13 6.89
C TYR A 127 41.54 23.37 5.55
N PHE A 128 41.47 24.09 4.42
CA PHE A 128 41.44 23.44 3.11
C PHE A 128 42.71 22.65 2.82
N GLU A 129 43.87 23.20 3.16
CA GLU A 129 45.14 22.52 2.91
C GLU A 129 45.33 21.31 3.84
N GLN A 130 44.98 21.46 5.12
CA GLN A 130 45.37 20.53 6.17
C GLN A 130 44.24 19.66 6.73
N PHE A 131 42.97 19.86 6.38
CA PHE A 131 41.87 19.06 6.98
C PHE A 131 40.76 18.71 6.00
N SER A 132 40.65 19.44 4.89
CA SER A 132 39.58 19.26 3.92
C SER A 132 39.59 17.89 3.23
N LEU A 133 38.39 17.35 3.02
CA LEU A 133 38.17 16.14 2.23
C LEU A 133 38.34 16.41 0.73
N SER A 134 38.08 17.63 0.25
CA SER A 134 38.40 18.04 -1.12
C SER A 134 39.90 18.02 -1.41
N SER A 135 40.76 18.39 -0.45
CA SER A 135 42.22 18.23 -0.57
C SER A 135 42.63 16.75 -0.55
N LEU A 136 42.00 15.95 0.32
CA LEU A 136 42.22 14.50 0.36
C LEU A 136 41.82 13.80 -0.96
N ARG A 137 40.74 14.27 -1.61
CA ARG A 137 40.32 13.82 -2.94
C ARG A 137 41.40 14.03 -3.99
N ILE A 138 42.06 15.20 -4.01
CA ILE A 138 43.16 15.48 -4.95
C ILE A 138 44.30 14.46 -4.77
N ARG A 139 44.59 14.05 -3.53
CA ARG A 139 45.56 12.98 -3.26
C ARG A 139 45.04 11.61 -3.72
N ALA A 140 43.76 11.32 -3.52
CA ALA A 140 43.12 10.07 -3.91
C ALA A 140 43.03 9.88 -5.44
N GLU A 141 43.11 10.94 -6.24
CA GLU A 141 43.12 10.86 -7.71
C GLU A 141 44.44 10.31 -8.27
N LYS A 142 45.56 10.50 -7.55
CA LYS A 142 46.88 9.99 -7.94
C LYS A 142 46.96 8.46 -7.78
N PRO A 143 47.85 7.74 -8.49
CA PRO A 143 48.06 6.31 -8.29
C PRO A 143 48.27 5.97 -6.80
N ILE A 144 47.40 5.13 -6.24
CA ILE A 144 47.46 4.74 -4.82
C ILE A 144 48.42 3.57 -4.72
N LYS A 145 49.49 3.74 -3.94
CA LYS A 145 50.40 2.65 -3.53
C LYS A 145 49.90 2.06 -2.21
N ALA A 146 50.20 0.80 -1.94
CA ALA A 146 49.93 0.20 -0.63
C ALA A 146 50.75 0.92 0.45
N GLU A 147 50.08 1.48 1.45
CA GLU A 147 50.69 2.28 2.52
C GLU A 147 49.96 2.00 3.84
N LYS A 148 50.61 1.26 4.74
CA LYS A 148 50.04 0.83 6.04
C LYS A 148 50.17 1.88 7.16
N ASN A 149 50.40 3.14 6.83
CA ASN A 149 50.31 4.24 7.79
C ASN A 149 48.85 4.58 8.07
N TYR A 150 48.58 5.27 9.18
CA TYR A 150 47.22 5.52 9.69
C TYR A 150 46.91 7.01 9.93
N ASP A 151 47.81 7.90 9.53
CA ASP A 151 47.69 9.33 9.75
C ASP A 151 46.50 9.95 9.00
N LEU A 152 46.15 9.46 7.80
CA LEU A 152 44.99 9.96 7.07
C LEU A 152 43.67 9.62 7.76
N TRP A 153 43.57 8.43 8.38
CA TRP A 153 42.42 8.04 9.17
C TRP A 153 42.26 8.94 10.40
N ASN A 154 43.33 9.12 11.18
CA ASN A 154 43.32 10.01 12.35
C ASN A 154 42.98 11.46 11.96
N LYS A 155 43.54 11.92 10.83
CA LYS A 155 43.26 13.23 10.26
C LYS A 155 41.78 13.41 9.93
N MET A 156 41.14 12.41 9.32
CA MET A 156 39.72 12.44 9.02
C MET A 156 38.86 12.48 10.29
N LEU A 157 39.22 11.73 11.34
CA LEU A 157 38.55 11.80 12.64
C LEU A 157 38.68 13.18 13.29
N ILE A 158 39.86 13.82 13.17
CA ILE A 158 40.05 15.21 13.60
C ILE A 158 39.14 16.15 12.81
N THR A 159 39.02 15.97 11.49
CA THR A 159 38.08 16.76 10.67
C THR A 159 36.63 16.59 11.13
N PHE A 160 36.20 15.39 11.51
CA PHE A 160 34.87 15.17 12.09
C PHE A 160 34.67 15.96 13.38
N ASN A 161 35.66 15.97 14.27
CA ASN A 161 35.62 16.74 15.51
C ASN A 161 35.63 18.26 15.25
N LEU A 162 36.41 18.74 14.28
CA LEU A 162 36.43 20.14 13.88
C LEU A 162 35.06 20.61 13.37
N VAL A 163 34.37 19.79 12.57
CA VAL A 163 33.02 20.11 12.06
C VAL A 163 31.98 20.06 13.18
N ARG A 164 32.13 19.13 14.14
CA ARG A 164 31.27 19.03 15.32
C ARG A 164 31.40 20.25 16.22
N ASP A 165 32.60 20.53 16.67
CA ASP A 165 32.88 21.49 17.74
C ASP A 165 33.08 22.92 17.21
N GLY A 166 33.38 23.06 15.92
CA GLY A 166 33.83 24.31 15.32
C GLY A 166 35.26 24.64 15.73
N ASN A 167 35.88 25.54 14.97
CA ASN A 167 37.18 26.10 15.30
C ASN A 167 37.33 27.50 14.69
N PHE A 168 37.32 28.52 15.55
CA PHE A 168 37.42 29.92 15.14
C PHE A 168 38.72 30.23 14.38
N LEU A 169 39.87 29.69 14.83
CA LEU A 169 41.17 29.94 14.20
C LEU A 169 41.26 29.39 12.77
N LEU A 170 40.55 28.29 12.51
CA LEU A 170 40.46 27.69 11.19
C LEU A 170 39.30 28.25 10.35
N GLY A 171 38.46 29.14 10.90
CA GLY A 171 37.25 29.63 10.24
C GLY A 171 36.16 28.57 10.07
N VAL A 172 36.22 27.48 10.84
CA VAL A 172 35.25 26.37 10.77
C VAL A 172 34.12 26.65 11.76
N ASN A 173 32.89 26.77 11.27
CA ASN A 173 31.71 26.90 12.12
C ASN A 173 31.37 25.56 12.80
N SER A 174 30.79 25.63 14.00
CA SER A 174 30.27 24.43 14.69
C SER A 174 28.95 24.02 14.08
N TYR A 175 28.90 22.82 13.52
CA TYR A 175 27.67 22.25 12.95
C TYR A 175 26.96 21.28 13.90
N ASN A 176 27.65 20.74 14.92
CA ASN A 176 27.09 19.83 15.92
C ASN A 176 26.23 18.69 15.28
N GLY A 177 25.16 18.23 15.96
CA GLY A 177 24.18 17.27 15.44
C GLY A 177 24.43 15.82 15.88
N SER A 178 23.38 14.97 15.84
CA SER A 178 23.53 13.53 16.17
C SER A 178 24.59 12.87 15.29
N LEU A 179 24.64 13.22 14.00
CA LEU A 179 25.56 12.63 13.02
C LEU A 179 27.02 12.59 13.49
N PHE A 180 27.53 13.67 14.10
CA PHE A 180 28.94 13.81 14.50
C PHE A 180 29.23 13.43 15.96
N LYS A 181 28.26 12.91 16.72
CA LYS A 181 28.50 12.44 18.11
C LYS A 181 29.47 11.25 18.13
N GLU A 182 30.38 11.21 19.09
CA GLU A 182 31.30 10.07 19.27
C GLU A 182 30.56 8.80 19.71
N ASP A 183 29.49 8.95 20.49
CA ASP A 183 28.58 7.87 20.89
C ASP A 183 28.00 7.07 19.73
N ASN A 184 28.04 7.62 18.51
CA ASN A 184 27.53 6.98 17.30
C ASN A 184 28.56 6.10 16.58
N LEU A 185 29.81 6.04 17.05
CA LEU A 185 30.87 5.18 16.52
C LEU A 185 31.53 4.39 17.66
N ARG A 186 30.72 3.79 18.54
CA ARG A 186 31.20 3.10 19.75
C ARG A 186 32.05 1.89 19.42
N ILE A 187 31.64 1.05 18.49
CA ILE A 187 32.38 -0.16 18.10
C ILE A 187 33.72 0.26 17.46
N ILE A 188 33.70 1.26 16.59
CA ILE A 188 34.89 1.67 15.83
C ILE A 188 35.88 2.47 16.70
N LEU A 189 35.40 3.41 17.52
CA LEU A 189 36.28 4.28 18.33
C LEU A 189 36.76 3.59 19.62
N LYS A 190 35.92 2.83 20.33
CA LYS A 190 36.28 2.19 21.61
C LYS A 190 37.42 1.17 21.45
N ASN A 191 37.47 0.51 20.30
CA ASN A 191 38.48 -0.53 20.01
C ASN A 191 39.81 0.05 19.48
N GLY A 192 39.97 1.37 19.41
CA GLY A 192 41.21 2.03 18.99
C GLY A 192 41.61 1.69 17.55
N ILE A 193 40.61 1.53 16.69
CA ILE A 193 40.78 0.94 15.36
C ILE A 193 41.45 1.91 14.40
N LYS A 194 42.35 1.39 13.56
CA LYS A 194 43.11 2.14 12.57
C LYS A 194 42.84 1.62 11.17
N ILE A 195 42.58 2.52 10.23
CA ILE A 195 42.42 2.20 8.80
C ILE A 195 43.67 2.66 8.07
N SER A 196 44.22 1.78 7.23
CA SER A 196 45.41 2.06 6.41
C SER A 196 45.15 3.19 5.40
N ASN A 197 46.17 4.01 5.15
CA ASN A 197 46.09 5.17 4.26
C ASN A 197 45.64 4.79 2.84
N ASP A 198 46.07 3.65 2.31
CA ASP A 198 45.66 3.22 0.98
C ASP A 198 44.16 2.88 0.89
N ILE A 199 43.58 2.32 1.96
CA ILE A 199 42.15 2.07 2.05
C ILE A 199 41.36 3.37 2.19
N VAL A 200 41.81 4.32 3.02
CA VAL A 200 41.19 5.66 3.13
C VAL A 200 41.16 6.35 1.76
N LEU A 201 42.27 6.33 1.02
CA LEU A 201 42.33 6.93 -0.31
C LEU A 201 41.45 6.20 -1.33
N LYS A 202 41.33 4.88 -1.27
CA LYS A 202 40.42 4.11 -2.14
C LYS A 202 38.96 4.48 -1.86
N VAL A 203 38.57 4.58 -0.60
CA VAL A 203 37.22 4.99 -0.18
C VAL A 203 36.92 6.41 -0.66
N ILE A 204 37.80 7.38 -0.41
CA ILE A 204 37.61 8.75 -0.89
C ILE A 204 37.52 8.79 -2.43
N ARG A 205 38.33 8.00 -3.14
CA ARG A 205 38.24 7.90 -4.60
C ARG A 205 36.87 7.37 -5.05
N LEU A 206 36.39 6.28 -4.47
CA LEU A 206 35.07 5.70 -4.81
C LEU A 206 33.96 6.72 -4.59
N LEU A 207 33.98 7.41 -3.46
CA LEU A 207 32.92 8.37 -3.12
C LEU A 207 32.97 9.65 -3.96
N THR A 208 34.10 9.99 -4.57
CA THR A 208 34.28 11.30 -5.22
C THR A 208 34.52 11.24 -6.73
N THR A 209 34.66 10.04 -7.31
CA THR A 209 34.90 9.85 -8.74
C THR A 209 34.00 8.78 -9.33
N SER A 210 33.57 8.99 -10.58
CA SER A 210 32.85 8.02 -11.40
C SER A 210 33.74 7.54 -12.55
N ALA A 211 33.59 6.28 -12.95
CA ALA A 211 34.37 5.65 -14.01
C ALA A 211 33.48 5.29 -15.22
N ASN A 212 32.87 6.29 -15.86
CA ASN A 212 32.18 6.08 -17.14
C ASN A 212 33.15 6.24 -18.33
N HIS A 213 33.18 5.26 -19.23
CA HIS A 213 33.85 5.31 -20.54
C HIS A 213 35.32 5.77 -20.55
N LYS A 214 36.24 4.89 -20.11
CA LYS A 214 37.72 5.03 -20.20
C LYS A 214 38.37 6.22 -19.49
N VAL A 215 37.62 7.20 -18.98
CA VAL A 215 38.13 8.38 -18.26
C VAL A 215 37.46 8.50 -16.90
N ARG A 216 38.22 8.75 -15.83
CA ARG A 216 37.67 9.02 -14.49
C ARG A 216 37.19 10.46 -14.41
N GLN A 217 35.96 10.66 -13.95
CA GLN A 217 35.34 11.97 -13.80
C GLN A 217 35.06 12.27 -12.32
N ARG A 218 35.16 13.54 -11.92
CA ARG A 218 34.81 13.98 -10.55
C ARG A 218 33.30 14.06 -10.39
N ILE A 219 32.81 13.61 -9.23
CA ILE A 219 31.41 13.82 -8.83
C ILE A 219 31.28 15.24 -8.27
N ASN A 220 30.31 15.99 -8.78
CA ASN A 220 29.97 17.32 -8.30
C ASN A 220 28.81 17.25 -7.29
N PHE A 221 29.12 17.40 -6.00
CA PHE A 221 28.12 17.32 -4.94
C PHE A 221 27.23 18.58 -4.85
N LEU A 222 27.50 19.63 -5.64
CA LEU A 222 26.56 20.75 -5.82
C LEU A 222 25.34 20.38 -6.68
N GLU A 223 25.51 19.42 -7.59
CA GLU A 223 24.50 19.01 -8.57
C GLU A 223 23.75 17.76 -8.16
N VAL A 224 24.37 16.87 -7.39
CA VAL A 224 23.66 15.76 -6.76
C VAL A 224 22.63 16.38 -5.81
N SER A 225 21.37 16.25 -6.18
CA SER A 225 20.26 16.75 -5.38
C SER A 225 20.25 16.05 -4.02
N GLU A 226 19.78 16.74 -3.00
CA GLU A 226 19.66 16.15 -1.67
C GLU A 226 18.70 14.94 -1.68
N GLU A 227 17.76 14.93 -2.64
CA GLU A 227 16.81 13.85 -2.94
C GLU A 227 17.51 12.59 -3.49
N GLU A 228 18.48 12.74 -4.41
CA GLU A 228 19.29 11.63 -4.94
C GLU A 228 20.19 11.02 -3.87
N ILE A 229 20.78 11.85 -3.00
CA ILE A 229 21.54 11.38 -1.84
C ILE A 229 20.66 10.56 -0.90
N GLY A 230 19.46 11.05 -0.60
CA GLY A 230 18.45 10.31 0.18
C GLY A 230 18.12 8.95 -0.44
N ALA A 231 17.88 8.91 -1.76
CA ALA A 231 17.55 7.69 -2.49
C ALA A 231 18.70 6.66 -2.48
N ILE A 232 19.95 7.11 -2.65
CA ILE A 232 21.14 6.24 -2.53
C ILE A 232 21.15 5.58 -1.15
N TYR A 233 20.96 6.36 -0.10
CA TYR A 233 21.01 5.83 1.25
C TYR A 233 19.84 4.92 1.59
N GLU A 234 18.62 5.25 1.16
CA GLU A 234 17.47 4.35 1.29
C GLU A 234 17.76 3.00 0.63
N SER A 235 18.36 3.00 -0.55
CA SER A 235 18.71 1.78 -1.26
C SER A 235 19.81 0.95 -0.59
N LEU A 236 20.60 1.55 0.31
CA LEU A 236 21.61 0.85 1.09
C LEU A 236 21.00 0.18 2.32
N LEU A 237 19.89 0.70 2.85
CA LEU A 237 19.16 0.07 3.96
C LEU A 237 18.60 -1.31 3.57
N ASP A 238 18.48 -1.59 2.26
CA ASP A 238 17.98 -2.87 1.72
C ASP A 238 19.00 -4.03 1.87
N PHE A 239 20.27 -3.74 2.18
CA PHE A 239 21.29 -4.77 2.34
C PHE A 239 21.26 -5.38 3.73
N LYS A 240 21.41 -6.71 3.78
CA LYS A 240 21.68 -7.42 5.03
C LYS A 240 23.18 -7.58 5.21
N PRO A 241 23.76 -6.98 6.27
CA PRO A 241 25.16 -7.19 6.56
C PRO A 241 25.35 -8.58 7.16
N TYR A 242 26.39 -9.28 6.72
CA TYR A 242 26.81 -10.53 7.35
C TYR A 242 28.33 -10.66 7.31
N ILE A 243 28.84 -11.44 8.27
CA ILE A 243 30.25 -11.83 8.32
C ILE A 243 30.31 -13.30 7.90
N SER A 244 31.09 -13.59 6.86
CA SER A 244 31.27 -14.96 6.37
C SER A 244 32.08 -15.81 7.35
N SER A 245 32.08 -17.12 7.16
CA SER A 245 32.99 -18.05 7.89
C SER A 245 34.47 -17.78 7.65
N THR A 246 34.81 -17.00 6.61
CA THR A 246 36.17 -16.53 6.31
C THR A 246 36.46 -15.14 6.92
N SER A 247 35.63 -14.69 7.86
CA SER A 247 35.73 -13.40 8.54
C SER A 247 35.73 -12.20 7.57
N GLN A 248 34.94 -12.28 6.50
CA GLN A 248 34.74 -11.17 5.56
C GLN A 248 33.38 -10.52 5.76
N PHE A 249 33.39 -9.20 5.84
CA PHE A 249 32.18 -8.39 5.80
C PHE A 249 31.62 -8.36 4.38
N GLN A 250 30.37 -8.76 4.22
CA GLN A 250 29.67 -8.74 2.94
C GLN A 250 28.25 -8.20 3.11
N LEU A 251 27.77 -7.54 2.08
CA LEU A 251 26.40 -7.05 1.97
C LEU A 251 25.67 -7.97 0.99
N ILE A 252 24.57 -8.59 1.44
CA ILE A 252 23.69 -9.36 0.56
C ILE A 252 22.49 -8.48 0.25
N GLU A 253 22.13 -8.36 -1.03
CA GLU A 253 20.85 -7.76 -1.41
C GLU A 253 19.72 -8.51 -0.71
N GLY A 254 19.01 -7.81 0.17
CA GLY A 254 17.79 -8.30 0.73
C GLY A 254 16.73 -8.44 -0.36
N THR A 255 15.83 -9.41 -0.21
CA THR A 255 14.55 -9.40 -0.93
C THR A 255 13.60 -8.30 -0.44
N GLU A 256 14.08 -7.47 0.51
CA GLU A 256 13.32 -6.47 1.27
C GLU A 256 12.63 -5.44 0.36
N ARG A 257 13.22 -4.97 -0.74
CA ARG A 257 12.52 -4.08 -1.70
C ARG A 257 11.19 -4.63 -2.25
N LYS A 258 11.04 -5.96 -2.33
CA LYS A 258 9.78 -6.60 -2.77
C LYS A 258 8.83 -6.90 -1.62
N SER A 259 9.27 -6.75 -0.36
CA SER A 259 8.60 -7.28 0.83
C SER A 259 8.54 -6.37 2.07
N THR A 260 9.19 -5.21 2.03
CA THR A 260 9.01 -4.06 2.94
C THR A 260 8.22 -2.94 2.28
N GLY A 261 7.97 -3.02 0.97
CA GLY A 261 7.22 -2.05 0.20
C GLY A 261 7.80 -0.63 0.21
N SER A 262 9.05 -0.44 0.66
CA SER A 262 9.76 0.83 0.70
C SER A 262 10.26 1.19 -0.69
N TYR A 263 9.37 1.73 -1.52
CA TYR A 263 9.73 2.22 -2.84
C TYR A 263 10.07 3.70 -2.81
N TYR A 264 11.20 4.07 -3.41
CA TYR A 264 11.47 5.47 -3.74
C TYR A 264 10.27 6.05 -4.45
N THR A 265 9.79 7.20 -3.97
CA THR A 265 8.56 7.81 -4.46
C THR A 265 8.90 8.92 -5.45
N PRO A 266 8.48 8.80 -6.73
CA PRO A 266 8.72 9.84 -7.71
C PRO A 266 8.12 11.18 -7.30
N LYS A 267 8.91 12.25 -7.44
CA LYS A 267 8.54 13.63 -7.05
C LYS A 267 7.20 14.08 -7.62
N ALA A 268 6.91 13.73 -8.87
CA ALA A 268 5.65 14.09 -9.52
C ALA A 268 4.40 13.56 -8.76
N LEU A 269 4.48 12.39 -8.12
CA LEU A 269 3.38 11.87 -7.28
C LEU A 269 3.27 12.64 -5.96
N ILE A 270 4.40 12.99 -5.35
CA ILE A 270 4.45 13.77 -4.11
C ILE A 270 3.88 15.17 -4.35
N ASP A 271 4.25 15.81 -5.46
CA ASP A 271 3.76 17.14 -5.84
C ASP A 271 2.24 17.16 -5.98
N ILE A 272 1.64 16.09 -6.54
CA ILE A 272 0.18 15.96 -6.58
C ILE A 272 -0.40 15.93 -5.16
N LEU A 273 0.17 15.13 -4.25
CA LEU A 273 -0.31 15.08 -2.87
C LEU A 273 -0.12 16.40 -2.12
N ILE A 274 1.01 17.10 -2.30
CA ILE A 274 1.25 18.43 -1.71
C ILE A 274 0.16 19.40 -2.17
N ARG A 275 -0.14 19.41 -3.46
CA ARG A 275 -1.17 20.27 -4.06
C ARG A 275 -2.58 19.94 -3.59
N THR A 276 -2.91 18.68 -3.30
CA THR A 276 -4.24 18.30 -2.79
C THR A 276 -4.36 18.39 -1.26
N THR A 277 -3.26 18.60 -0.53
CA THR A 277 -3.24 18.62 0.94
C THR A 277 -2.71 19.94 1.52
N LEU A 278 -1.38 20.16 1.47
CA LEU A 278 -0.72 21.31 2.08
C LEU A 278 -1.08 22.62 1.41
N GLN A 279 -1.25 22.63 0.08
CA GLN A 279 -1.61 23.85 -0.62
C GLN A 279 -2.95 24.44 -0.15
N PRO A 280 -4.09 23.72 -0.21
CA PRO A 280 -5.36 24.25 0.25
C PRO A 280 -5.36 24.54 1.76
N LEU A 281 -4.60 23.78 2.55
CA LEU A 281 -4.42 24.04 3.98
C LEU A 281 -3.71 25.38 4.23
N VAL A 282 -2.59 25.64 3.55
CA VAL A 282 -1.83 26.89 3.69
C VAL A 282 -2.66 28.08 3.20
N GLU A 283 -3.35 27.94 2.07
CA GLU A 283 -4.22 28.99 1.53
C GLU A 283 -5.33 29.36 2.54
N ASP A 284 -6.04 28.38 3.12
CA ASP A 284 -7.06 28.63 4.16
C ASP A 284 -6.48 29.32 5.41
N ARG A 285 -5.27 28.95 5.83
CA ARG A 285 -4.59 29.58 6.98
C ARG A 285 -4.21 31.02 6.70
N LEU A 286 -3.69 31.31 5.51
CA LEU A 286 -3.30 32.66 5.11
C LEU A 286 -4.52 33.57 4.94
N ILE A 287 -5.62 33.06 4.38
CA ILE A 287 -6.89 33.79 4.30
C ILE A 287 -7.39 34.18 5.69
N LYS A 288 -7.33 33.24 6.66
CA LYS A 288 -7.73 33.51 8.06
C LYS A 288 -6.81 34.48 8.79
N ALA A 289 -5.53 34.52 8.43
CA ALA A 289 -4.56 35.44 9.01
C ALA A 289 -4.73 36.88 8.50
N GLY A 290 -5.36 37.08 7.33
CA GLY A 290 -5.52 38.39 6.70
C GLY A 290 -4.24 38.88 6.04
N ASP A 291 -4.07 40.21 6.01
CA ASP A 291 -2.97 40.89 5.30
C ASP A 291 -1.78 41.25 6.21
N ASP A 292 -1.84 40.92 7.51
CA ASP A 292 -0.72 41.16 8.44
C ASP A 292 0.39 40.11 8.24
N ASP A 293 1.56 40.53 7.77
CA ASP A 293 2.69 39.65 7.48
C ASP A 293 3.12 38.82 8.69
N HIS A 294 3.10 39.40 9.90
CA HIS A 294 3.48 38.69 11.12
C HIS A 294 2.46 37.59 11.47
N ALA A 295 1.15 37.88 11.38
CA ALA A 295 0.11 36.87 11.55
C ALA A 295 0.20 35.77 10.48
N ARG A 296 0.53 36.12 9.24
CA ARG A 296 0.71 35.17 8.13
C ARG A 296 1.92 34.27 8.34
N GLU A 297 3.06 34.80 8.75
CA GLU A 297 4.25 34.02 9.12
C GLU A 297 3.93 33.03 10.25
N LYS A 298 3.29 33.53 11.31
CA LYS A 298 2.86 32.69 12.44
C LYS A 298 1.91 31.58 11.98
N ALA A 299 0.97 31.88 11.08
CA ALA A 299 0.02 30.90 10.57
C ALA A 299 0.70 29.73 9.84
N ILE A 300 1.82 29.98 9.14
CA ILE A 300 2.63 28.92 8.52
C ILE A 300 3.45 28.17 9.58
N LEU A 301 4.20 28.88 10.44
CA LEU A 301 5.07 28.28 11.46
C LEU A 301 4.28 27.43 12.47
N ASP A 302 3.00 27.75 12.68
CA ASP A 302 2.11 26.98 13.53
C ASP A 302 1.68 25.65 12.92
N LEU A 303 1.88 25.37 11.63
CA LEU A 303 1.52 24.09 11.01
C LEU A 303 2.32 22.91 11.57
N LYS A 304 1.73 21.72 11.58
CA LYS A 304 2.33 20.45 12.02
C LYS A 304 2.08 19.38 10.95
N VAL A 305 3.14 19.02 10.23
CA VAL A 305 3.14 18.07 9.11
C VAL A 305 3.94 16.83 9.49
N CYS A 306 3.35 15.65 9.31
CA CYS A 306 3.96 14.40 9.72
C CYS A 306 4.02 13.35 8.60
N ASP A 307 5.10 12.56 8.59
CA ASP A 307 5.14 11.26 7.94
C ASP A 307 5.35 10.15 9.00
N PRO A 308 4.36 9.28 9.26
CA PRO A 308 4.46 8.21 10.26
C PRO A 308 5.27 6.99 9.80
N ALA A 309 5.75 6.96 8.55
CA ALA A 309 6.63 5.93 8.02
C ALA A 309 7.66 6.62 7.10
N CYS A 310 8.44 7.53 7.70
CA CYS A 310 9.13 8.56 6.92
C CYS A 310 10.27 8.06 6.05
N GLY A 311 10.77 6.83 6.26
CA GLY A 311 11.93 6.33 5.53
C GLY A 311 13.09 7.33 5.59
N GLY A 312 13.73 7.59 4.45
CA GLY A 312 14.78 8.60 4.30
C GLY A 312 14.29 10.06 4.24
N GLY A 313 12.99 10.31 4.43
CA GLY A 313 12.43 11.65 4.63
C GLY A 313 11.92 12.35 3.36
N THR A 314 11.72 11.65 2.25
CA THR A 314 11.34 12.26 0.95
C THR A 314 10.07 13.13 1.00
N PHE A 315 9.02 12.68 1.70
CA PHE A 315 7.81 13.49 1.92
C PHE A 315 8.07 14.70 2.82
N LEU A 316 8.90 14.52 3.86
CA LEU A 316 9.28 15.59 4.78
C LEU A 316 10.08 16.70 4.06
N LEU A 317 10.99 16.33 3.17
CA LEU A 317 11.74 17.25 2.32
C LEU A 317 10.83 18.05 1.39
N SER A 318 9.85 17.38 0.76
CA SER A 318 8.90 18.04 -0.14
C SER A 318 7.99 19.02 0.61
N ALA A 319 7.52 18.64 1.81
CA ALA A 319 6.77 19.51 2.69
C ALA A 319 7.61 20.71 3.18
N LEU A 320 8.86 20.47 3.56
CA LEU A 320 9.83 21.48 3.96
C LEU A 320 10.07 22.50 2.84
N ASP A 321 10.24 22.03 1.61
CA ASP A 321 10.42 22.89 0.44
C ASP A 321 9.20 23.74 0.13
N TYR A 322 8.01 23.13 0.13
CA TYR A 322 6.77 23.84 -0.13
C TYR A 322 6.52 24.94 0.91
N LEU A 323 6.57 24.59 2.20
CA LEU A 323 6.34 25.54 3.29
C LEU A 323 7.46 26.58 3.40
N GLY A 324 8.72 26.18 3.18
CA GLY A 324 9.87 27.09 3.18
C GLY A 324 9.77 28.14 2.08
N LYS A 325 9.32 27.73 0.88
CA LYS A 325 9.01 28.67 -0.20
C LYS A 325 7.91 29.65 0.20
N LYS A 326 6.78 29.16 0.73
CA LYS A 326 5.67 30.01 1.16
C LYS A 326 6.04 31.00 2.26
N LEU A 327 6.86 30.57 3.23
CA LEU A 327 7.36 31.47 4.27
C LEU A 327 8.33 32.53 3.71
N ALA A 328 9.20 32.16 2.76
CA ALA A 328 10.11 33.09 2.11
C ALA A 328 9.37 34.10 1.21
N GLU A 329 8.31 33.68 0.51
CA GLU A 329 7.42 34.55 -0.27
C GLU A 329 6.80 35.62 0.63
N ILE A 330 6.27 35.25 1.80
CA ILE A 330 5.69 36.20 2.77
C ILE A 330 6.75 37.19 3.28
N ARG A 331 7.94 36.71 3.65
CA ARG A 331 9.03 37.54 4.20
C ARG A 331 9.61 38.55 3.21
N THR A 332 9.51 38.28 1.91
CA THR A 332 10.14 39.10 0.87
C THR A 332 9.15 39.86 0.00
N GLY A 333 7.87 39.46 0.00
CA GLY A 333 6.88 39.94 -0.96
C GLY A 333 7.17 39.51 -2.41
N SER A 334 8.05 38.52 -2.63
CA SER A 334 8.46 38.06 -3.97
C SER A 334 8.17 36.57 -4.16
N ASP A 335 7.63 36.21 -5.33
CA ASP A 335 7.39 34.81 -5.73
C ASP A 335 8.68 34.02 -6.05
N SER A 336 9.83 34.72 -6.12
CA SER A 336 11.15 34.16 -6.41
C SER A 336 12.19 34.66 -5.40
N PRO A 337 12.12 34.20 -4.14
CA PRO A 337 13.07 34.60 -3.10
C PRO A 337 14.49 34.10 -3.39
N LEU A 338 15.50 34.86 -2.94
CA LEU A 338 16.90 34.46 -3.01
C LEU A 338 17.15 33.16 -2.22
N GLU A 339 18.08 32.32 -2.70
CA GLU A 339 18.37 31.01 -2.12
C GLU A 339 18.76 31.09 -0.63
N ASP A 340 19.49 32.12 -0.21
CA ASP A 340 19.85 32.31 1.20
C ASP A 340 18.63 32.57 2.10
N ILE A 341 17.64 33.30 1.59
CA ILE A 341 16.37 33.56 2.30
C ILE A 341 15.54 32.29 2.34
N LEU A 342 15.47 31.56 1.23
CA LEU A 342 14.78 30.28 1.13
C LEU A 342 15.32 29.26 2.14
N ARG A 343 16.65 29.17 2.29
CA ARG A 343 17.30 28.30 3.28
C ARG A 343 16.98 28.72 4.71
N ARG A 344 16.98 30.02 5.00
CA ARG A 344 16.58 30.53 6.32
C ARG A 344 15.11 30.21 6.62
N ALA A 345 14.21 30.36 5.65
CA ALA A 345 12.82 30.00 5.79
C ALA A 345 12.64 28.49 6.00
N ARG A 346 13.30 27.64 5.20
CA ARG A 346 13.32 26.18 5.40
C ARG A 346 13.82 25.82 6.80
N ARG A 347 14.89 26.45 7.28
CA ARG A 347 15.41 26.23 8.63
C ARG A 347 14.34 26.46 9.69
N ASP A 348 13.58 27.55 9.59
CA ASP A 348 12.54 27.87 10.56
C ASP A 348 11.35 26.89 10.44
N ILE A 349 10.97 26.50 9.21
CA ILE A 349 9.97 25.45 8.98
C ILE A 349 10.40 24.11 9.57
N LEU A 350 11.65 23.71 9.39
CA LEU A 350 12.20 22.46 9.94
C LEU A 350 12.13 22.47 11.47
N GLN A 351 12.42 23.62 12.09
CA GLN A 351 12.35 23.79 13.54
C GLN A 351 10.92 23.70 14.10
N HIS A 352 9.89 24.11 13.35
CA HIS A 352 8.53 24.25 13.90
C HIS A 352 7.49 23.28 13.33
N CYS A 353 7.66 22.80 12.09
CA CYS A 353 6.55 22.21 11.33
C CYS A 353 6.72 20.74 10.95
N ILE A 354 7.94 20.23 10.80
CA ILE A 354 8.21 18.93 10.18
C ILE A 354 8.41 17.84 11.23
N TYR A 355 7.63 16.76 11.16
CA TYR A 355 7.63 15.63 12.08
C TYR A 355 7.75 14.30 11.32
N GLY A 356 8.46 13.32 11.88
CA GLY A 356 8.69 12.03 11.22
C GLY A 356 8.86 10.91 12.23
N VAL A 357 8.33 9.73 11.88
CA VAL A 357 8.54 8.51 12.67
C VAL A 357 8.91 7.37 11.74
N ASP A 358 9.92 6.60 12.11
CA ASP A 358 10.24 5.33 11.45
C ASP A 358 10.70 4.27 12.46
N MET A 359 10.43 3.00 12.17
CA MET A 359 10.82 1.89 13.03
C MET A 359 12.31 1.57 12.89
N ASN A 360 12.92 1.86 11.74
CA ASN A 360 14.33 1.64 11.47
C ASN A 360 15.16 2.85 11.96
N PRO A 361 16.05 2.69 12.97
CA PRO A 361 16.91 3.77 13.45
C PRO A 361 17.77 4.41 12.35
N LEU A 362 18.19 3.62 11.35
CA LEU A 362 19.00 4.13 10.25
C LEU A 362 18.21 5.03 9.31
N ALA A 363 16.94 4.69 9.03
CA ALA A 363 16.05 5.53 8.24
C ALA A 363 15.80 6.89 8.94
N VAL A 364 15.63 6.88 10.27
CA VAL A 364 15.49 8.09 11.08
C VAL A 364 16.72 8.99 10.98
N GLU A 365 17.93 8.43 11.11
CA GLU A 365 19.16 9.22 10.96
C GLU A 365 19.33 9.73 9.53
N LEU A 366 18.97 8.92 8.52
CA LEU A 366 18.97 9.34 7.13
C LEU A 366 18.02 10.52 6.88
N ALA A 367 16.78 10.45 7.38
CA ALA A 367 15.82 11.55 7.29
C ALA A 367 16.37 12.85 7.90
N LYS A 368 17.02 12.77 9.07
CA LYS A 368 17.67 13.93 9.69
C LYS A 368 18.77 14.51 8.81
N ILE A 369 19.62 13.68 8.21
CA ILE A 369 20.71 14.12 7.32
C ILE A 369 20.15 14.83 6.10
N SER A 370 19.18 14.24 5.42
CA SER A 370 18.57 14.84 4.23
C SER A 370 17.93 16.20 4.56
N LEU A 371 17.20 16.29 5.68
CA LEU A 371 16.59 17.54 6.15
C LEU A 371 17.65 18.60 6.49
N TRP A 372 18.74 18.22 7.14
CA TRP A 372 19.85 19.13 7.43
C TRP A 372 20.55 19.64 6.16
N LEU A 373 20.83 18.77 5.20
CA LEU A 373 21.43 19.17 3.92
C LEU A 373 20.55 20.19 3.19
N ARG A 374 19.22 20.05 3.30
CA ARG A 374 18.25 20.94 2.64
C ARG A 374 18.05 22.28 3.35
N ALA A 375 18.17 22.32 4.68
CA ALA A 375 17.87 23.48 5.53
C ALA A 375 19.10 24.17 6.15
N CYS A 376 20.31 23.69 5.89
CA CYS A 376 21.52 24.26 6.49
C CYS A 376 21.81 25.69 5.99
N VAL A 377 22.41 26.48 6.89
CA VAL A 377 22.82 27.87 6.61
C VAL A 377 24.26 28.03 7.09
N LYS A 378 25.08 28.79 6.34
CA LYS A 378 26.54 28.92 6.53
C LYS A 378 26.96 29.34 7.94
N ASP A 379 26.20 30.21 8.59
CA ASP A 379 26.54 30.89 9.84
C ASP A 379 25.82 30.34 11.08
N LYS A 380 25.12 29.19 10.96
CA LYS A 380 24.33 28.61 12.05
C LYS A 380 24.60 27.10 12.24
N PRO A 381 24.46 26.57 13.46
CA PRO A 381 24.58 25.13 13.72
C PRO A 381 23.42 24.34 13.08
N LEU A 382 23.50 23.01 13.00
CA LEU A 382 22.38 22.19 12.56
C LEU A 382 21.20 22.26 13.54
N ASN A 383 19.96 22.18 13.03
CA ASN A 383 18.75 22.20 13.85
C ASN A 383 18.69 21.00 14.81
N PHE A 384 18.10 21.17 15.99
CA PHE A 384 17.82 20.04 16.89
C PHE A 384 16.56 19.31 16.43
N LEU A 385 16.68 18.03 16.04
CA LEU A 385 15.59 17.25 15.43
C LEU A 385 15.06 16.08 16.30
N ASP A 386 15.68 15.75 17.43
CA ASP A 386 15.29 14.56 18.22
C ASP A 386 13.90 14.66 18.88
N ASN A 387 13.34 15.87 18.93
CA ASN A 387 11.96 16.12 19.37
C ASN A 387 10.93 15.94 18.24
N HIS A 388 11.35 15.95 16.97
CA HIS A 388 10.46 15.93 15.80
C HIS A 388 10.60 14.66 14.94
N ILE A 389 11.83 14.16 14.78
CA ILE A 389 12.16 12.98 13.96
C ILE A 389 12.57 11.85 14.91
N LYS A 390 11.70 10.85 15.07
CA LYS A 390 11.79 9.84 16.14
C LYS A 390 11.83 8.42 15.61
N CYS A 391 12.53 7.55 16.35
CA CYS A 391 12.50 6.12 16.11
C CYS A 391 11.42 5.45 16.96
N GLY A 392 10.53 4.70 16.31
CA GLY A 392 9.42 4.01 16.98
C GLY A 392 8.52 3.24 16.02
N ASN A 393 7.76 2.29 16.55
CA ASN A 393 6.74 1.59 15.79
C ASN A 393 5.45 2.40 15.79
N SER A 394 5.22 3.17 14.72
CA SER A 394 4.04 4.01 14.52
C SER A 394 2.70 3.30 14.69
N LEU A 395 2.66 1.97 14.53
CA LEU A 395 1.45 1.15 14.67
C LEU A 395 1.25 0.56 16.08
N ILE A 396 2.29 0.48 16.93
CA ILE A 396 2.23 -0.13 18.26
C ILE A 396 2.44 0.92 19.34
N GLY A 397 1.49 1.01 20.27
CA GLY A 397 1.46 2.00 21.32
C GLY A 397 0.13 2.76 21.32
N LEU A 398 -0.18 3.35 22.47
CA LEU A 398 -1.42 4.10 22.66
C LEU A 398 -1.64 5.21 21.60
N GLY A 399 -2.86 5.27 21.08
CA GLY A 399 -3.34 6.31 20.15
C GLY A 399 -4.23 7.36 20.82
N GLN A 400 -4.85 8.22 20.01
CA GLN A 400 -5.84 9.20 20.48
C GLN A 400 -7.24 8.54 20.55
N LYS A 401 -8.03 8.89 21.58
CA LYS A 401 -9.45 8.58 21.82
C LYS A 401 -9.75 7.19 22.39
N MET A 402 -9.05 6.75 23.44
CA MET A 402 -9.56 5.65 24.25
C MET A 402 -9.73 6.02 25.73
N ASP A 403 -10.83 5.52 26.27
CA ASP A 403 -11.05 5.42 27.70
C ASP A 403 -10.21 4.22 28.19
N ILE A 404 -8.99 4.46 28.70
CA ILE A 404 -8.00 3.44 29.17
C ILE A 404 -8.53 2.70 30.42
N ASN A 405 -9.84 2.72 30.67
CA ASN A 405 -10.44 2.45 31.96
C ASN A 405 -10.21 1.04 32.49
N LYS A 406 -9.75 0.08 31.68
CA LYS A 406 -9.40 -1.30 32.09
C LYS A 406 -8.31 -1.87 31.19
N ILE A 407 -7.36 -2.62 31.76
CA ILE A 407 -6.59 -3.57 30.96
C ILE A 407 -7.60 -4.52 30.33
N ILE A 408 -7.57 -4.61 29.00
CA ILE A 408 -8.51 -5.44 28.25
C ILE A 408 -8.16 -6.90 28.57
N PRO A 409 -9.07 -7.72 29.14
CA PRO A 409 -8.75 -9.12 29.44
C PRO A 409 -8.26 -9.91 28.22
N GLU A 410 -8.73 -9.54 27.03
CA GLU A 410 -8.33 -10.08 25.73
C GLU A 410 -6.90 -9.67 25.34
N ALA A 411 -6.30 -8.64 25.93
CA ALA A 411 -4.89 -8.30 25.73
C ALA A 411 -3.98 -9.46 26.17
N ILE A 412 -4.36 -10.16 27.24
CA ILE A 412 -3.63 -11.33 27.74
C ILE A 412 -4.03 -12.60 26.97
N GLU A 413 -3.30 -12.86 25.89
CA GLU A 413 -3.47 -14.02 25.03
C GLU A 413 -2.19 -14.85 24.96
N ALA A 414 -2.32 -16.18 25.04
CA ALA A 414 -1.22 -17.09 24.81
C ALA A 414 -1.13 -17.39 23.31
N ILE A 415 0.05 -17.23 22.73
CA ILE A 415 0.26 -17.54 21.31
C ILE A 415 0.27 -19.06 21.09
N ALA A 416 -0.62 -19.54 20.22
CA ALA A 416 -0.69 -20.95 19.85
C ALA A 416 0.48 -21.32 18.93
N GLY A 417 1.29 -22.31 19.30
CA GLY A 417 2.47 -22.72 18.54
C GLY A 417 2.15 -23.29 17.16
N ASN A 418 3.18 -23.40 16.31
CA ASN A 418 3.05 -23.93 14.96
C ASN A 418 3.58 -25.37 14.88
N LYS A 419 2.67 -26.36 14.89
CA LYS A 419 3.01 -27.79 14.81
C LYS A 419 3.79 -28.16 13.55
N ALA A 420 3.56 -27.45 12.44
CA ALA A 420 4.19 -27.75 11.16
C ALA A 420 5.68 -27.39 11.16
N THR A 421 6.05 -26.26 11.77
CA THR A 421 7.44 -25.81 11.91
C THR A 421 8.09 -26.28 13.21
N GLY A 422 7.34 -26.87 14.14
CA GLY A 422 7.85 -27.35 15.44
C GLY A 422 7.93 -26.28 16.52
N ILE A 423 7.34 -25.10 16.28
CA ILE A 423 7.26 -24.02 17.27
C ILE A 423 6.34 -24.43 18.42
N PRO A 424 6.80 -24.38 19.69
CA PRO A 424 5.99 -24.73 20.85
C PRO A 424 4.85 -23.73 21.08
N SER A 425 3.79 -24.17 21.74
CA SER A 425 2.73 -23.27 22.21
C SER A 425 3.10 -22.69 23.57
N GLU A 426 2.71 -21.44 23.82
CA GLU A 426 2.79 -20.85 25.16
C GLU A 426 1.84 -21.56 26.14
N ASN A 427 2.12 -21.42 27.44
CA ASN A 427 1.38 -22.11 28.50
C ASN A 427 -0.04 -21.52 28.67
N ARG A 428 -1.03 -22.20 28.09
CA ARG A 428 -2.44 -21.80 28.14
C ARG A 428 -3.03 -21.75 29.55
N SER A 429 -2.53 -22.59 30.47
CA SER A 429 -2.99 -22.63 31.86
C SER A 429 -2.60 -21.33 32.59
N LEU A 430 -1.34 -20.89 32.43
CA LEU A 430 -0.87 -19.62 33.00
C LEU A 430 -1.65 -18.42 32.46
N ARG A 431 -1.89 -18.37 31.15
CA ARG A 431 -2.74 -17.32 30.55
C ARG A 431 -4.16 -17.35 31.11
N SER A 432 -4.78 -18.51 31.28
CA SER A 432 -6.13 -18.59 31.88
C SER A 432 -6.13 -18.04 33.31
N LYS A 433 -5.12 -18.37 34.11
CA LYS A 433 -4.96 -17.82 35.48
C LYS A 433 -4.80 -16.30 35.44
N ALA A 434 -3.90 -15.78 34.59
CA ALA A 434 -3.66 -14.35 34.41
C ALA A 434 -4.94 -13.58 34.05
N ARG A 435 -5.71 -14.10 33.08
CA ARG A 435 -6.95 -13.49 32.62
C ARG A 435 -8.04 -13.49 33.70
N GLU A 436 -8.13 -14.55 34.51
CA GLU A 436 -9.09 -14.58 35.62
C GLU A 436 -8.71 -13.62 36.75
N ILE A 437 -7.42 -13.43 37.04
CA ILE A 437 -6.95 -12.41 38.00
C ILE A 437 -7.39 -11.01 37.55
N ILE A 438 -7.11 -10.65 36.29
CA ILE A 438 -7.48 -9.33 35.74
C ILE A 438 -9.00 -9.12 35.73
N LYS A 439 -9.77 -10.14 35.32
CA LYS A 439 -11.25 -10.06 35.37
C LYS A 439 -11.77 -9.87 36.79
N LYS A 440 -11.14 -10.53 37.77
CA LYS A 440 -11.53 -10.40 39.18
C LYS A 440 -11.27 -8.98 39.69
N GLU A 441 -10.08 -8.43 39.42
CA GLU A 441 -9.74 -7.04 39.75
C GLU A 441 -10.74 -6.06 39.12
N ILE A 442 -11.03 -6.21 37.82
CA ILE A 442 -12.01 -5.38 37.10
C ILE A 442 -13.39 -5.42 37.77
N ARG A 443 -13.87 -6.61 38.16
CA ARG A 443 -15.18 -6.78 38.81
C ARG A 443 -15.21 -6.20 40.22
N GLU A 444 -14.11 -6.31 40.96
CA GLU A 444 -13.99 -5.74 42.31
C GLU A 444 -14.03 -4.21 42.25
N MET A 445 -13.30 -3.61 41.30
CA MET A 445 -13.37 -2.16 41.05
C MET A 445 -14.77 -1.68 40.69
N GLU A 446 -15.48 -2.41 39.81
CA GLU A 446 -16.87 -2.09 39.44
C GLU A 446 -17.83 -2.15 40.65
N LYS A 447 -17.60 -3.11 41.56
CA LYS A 447 -18.42 -3.30 42.77
C LYS A 447 -18.18 -2.25 43.85
N GLU A 448 -16.95 -1.77 44.01
CA GLU A 448 -16.60 -0.77 45.03
C GLU A 448 -17.27 0.60 44.81
N GLY A 449 -18.04 0.78 43.72
CA GLY A 449 -18.63 2.08 43.42
C GLY A 449 -17.57 3.15 43.16
N LYS A 450 -16.30 2.75 43.02
CA LYS A 450 -15.31 3.42 42.19
C LYS A 450 -15.85 3.42 40.77
N LYS A 451 -16.91 4.22 40.53
CA LYS A 451 -17.11 4.86 39.23
C LYS A 451 -15.73 5.32 38.84
N THR A 452 -15.32 5.01 37.63
CA THR A 452 -14.11 5.48 36.96
C THR A 452 -14.12 7.02 36.87
N LEU A 453 -14.20 7.70 38.02
CA LEU A 453 -13.68 9.01 38.27
C LEU A 453 -12.18 8.82 38.30
N ILE A 454 -11.59 8.71 37.11
CA ILE A 454 -10.34 9.39 36.88
C ILE A 454 -10.67 10.86 37.16
N THR A 455 -10.61 11.27 38.43
CA THR A 455 -10.41 12.66 38.81
C THR A 455 -9.00 13.02 38.32
N SER A 456 -8.95 13.35 37.02
CA SER A 456 -8.20 14.51 36.57
C SER A 456 -6.66 14.40 36.60
N PHE A 457 -6.09 13.43 35.88
CA PHE A 457 -4.73 13.56 35.31
C PHE A 457 -4.53 12.79 33.99
N PHE A 458 -5.28 11.69 33.74
CA PHE A 458 -5.01 10.75 32.64
C PHE A 458 -6.10 10.60 31.58
N THR A 459 -6.81 11.68 31.26
CA THR A 459 -7.33 11.81 29.90
C THR A 459 -6.17 12.29 29.04
N GLU A 460 -5.93 11.66 27.88
CA GLU A 460 -4.84 11.94 26.91
C GLU A 460 -4.52 13.43 26.72
N ARG A 461 -5.49 14.31 26.97
CA ARG A 461 -5.37 15.77 26.93
C ARG A 461 -4.57 16.39 28.08
N ARG A 462 -4.70 15.97 29.34
CA ARG A 462 -4.09 16.70 30.48
C ARG A 462 -2.58 16.47 30.61
N THR A 463 -2.09 15.25 30.39
CA THR A 463 -0.65 15.00 30.29
C THR A 463 -0.05 15.63 29.04
N ALA A 464 -0.72 15.52 27.89
CA ALA A 464 -0.32 16.21 26.69
C ALA A 464 -0.28 17.72 26.93
N ASP A 465 -1.25 18.32 27.62
CA ASP A 465 -1.28 19.76 27.93
C ASP A 465 -0.13 20.19 28.87
N ILE A 466 0.17 19.42 29.92
CA ILE A 466 1.28 19.70 30.85
C ILE A 466 2.64 19.57 30.14
N CYS A 467 2.84 18.53 29.36
CA CYS A 467 4.09 18.33 28.61
C CYS A 467 4.20 19.27 27.40
N SER A 468 3.07 19.62 26.77
CA SER A 468 2.98 20.49 25.59
C SER A 468 3.58 21.86 25.85
N MET A 469 3.33 22.47 27.01
CA MET A 469 3.93 23.77 27.33
C MET A 469 5.47 23.73 27.28
N LYS A 470 6.08 22.74 27.94
CA LYS A 470 7.54 22.58 27.94
C LYS A 470 8.09 22.21 26.56
N PHE A 471 7.37 21.41 25.78
CA PHE A 471 7.76 21.09 24.41
C PHE A 471 7.66 22.31 23.49
N LYS A 472 6.60 23.12 23.61
CA LYS A 472 6.46 24.41 22.91
C LYS A 472 7.60 25.37 23.26
N GLU A 473 7.99 25.45 24.55
CA GLU A 473 9.16 26.22 24.99
C GLU A 473 10.44 25.74 24.28
N ILE A 474 10.71 24.42 24.31
CA ILE A 474 11.87 23.81 23.64
C ILE A 474 11.87 24.14 22.14
N ILE A 475 10.74 24.01 21.46
CA ILE A 475 10.60 24.27 20.03
C ILE A 475 10.97 25.72 19.71
N ASN A 476 10.48 26.68 20.51
CA ASN A 476 10.66 28.12 20.29
C ASN A 476 12.03 28.65 20.76
N MET A 477 12.89 27.83 21.37
CA MET A 477 14.25 28.24 21.74
C MET A 477 15.05 28.65 20.50
N PRO A 478 15.92 29.68 20.60
CA PRO A 478 16.78 30.09 19.50
C PRO A 478 17.74 28.95 19.12
N GLU A 479 18.10 28.85 17.84
CA GLU A 479 19.09 27.89 17.33
C GLU A 479 20.20 28.62 16.56
N THR A 480 20.74 29.67 17.19
CA THR A 480 21.72 30.57 16.55
C THR A 480 23.16 30.16 16.76
N ASN A 481 23.47 29.49 17.87
CA ASN A 481 24.81 29.04 18.22
C ASN A 481 24.78 27.66 18.91
N GLN A 482 25.97 27.08 19.12
CA GLN A 482 26.12 25.74 19.68
C GLN A 482 25.57 25.62 21.11
N ASP A 483 25.71 26.66 21.92
CA ASP A 483 25.22 26.65 23.30
C ASP A 483 23.70 26.55 23.34
N ASN A 484 23.00 27.23 22.42
CA ASN A 484 21.55 27.08 22.31
C ASN A 484 21.14 25.64 21.98
N ILE A 485 21.84 24.97 21.07
CA ILE A 485 21.55 23.57 20.71
C ILE A 485 21.80 22.64 21.89
N LYS A 486 22.92 22.83 22.61
CA LYS A 486 23.23 22.06 23.83
C LYS A 486 22.20 22.28 24.92
N GLU A 487 21.74 23.51 25.10
CA GLU A 487 20.69 23.86 26.07
C GLU A 487 19.36 23.21 25.69
N LYS A 488 18.96 23.26 24.42
CA LYS A 488 17.75 22.62 23.89
C LYS A 488 17.79 21.10 24.09
N GLU A 489 18.91 20.45 23.79
CA GLU A 489 19.12 19.02 24.06
C GLU A 489 19.04 18.72 25.57
N ARG A 490 19.63 19.56 26.42
CA ARG A 490 19.57 19.41 27.89
C ARG A 490 18.13 19.54 28.39
N MET A 491 17.39 20.56 27.94
CA MET A 491 16.00 20.77 28.32
C MET A 491 15.13 19.61 27.87
N TYR A 492 15.29 19.13 26.63
CA TYR A 492 14.59 17.95 26.14
C TYR A 492 14.85 16.72 27.00
N LYS A 493 16.12 16.42 27.32
CA LYS A 493 16.48 15.32 28.25
C LYS A 493 15.86 15.50 29.63
N ASN A 494 15.82 16.73 30.15
CA ASN A 494 15.22 17.04 31.46
C ASN A 494 13.70 16.87 31.45
N VAL A 495 13.01 17.23 30.36
CA VAL A 495 11.57 17.00 30.20
C VAL A 495 11.26 15.51 30.17
N LYS A 496 12.06 14.71 29.43
CA LYS A 496 11.87 13.24 29.44
C LYS A 496 12.13 12.65 30.83
N LYS A 497 13.02 13.22 31.64
CA LYS A 497 13.26 12.81 33.04
C LYS A 497 12.23 13.33 34.04
N ASN A 498 11.29 14.19 33.62
CA ASN A 498 10.29 14.75 34.50
C ASN A 498 9.38 13.64 35.05
N GLU A 499 9.03 13.72 36.34
CA GLU A 499 8.18 12.71 36.99
C GLU A 499 6.86 12.49 36.25
N ASN A 500 6.18 13.56 35.80
CA ASN A 500 4.90 13.44 35.10
C ASN A 500 5.05 12.75 33.74
N TYR A 501 6.14 13.03 33.03
CA TYR A 501 6.44 12.40 31.74
C TYR A 501 6.73 10.90 31.93
N GLN A 502 7.60 10.58 32.89
CA GLN A 502 7.99 9.19 33.20
C GLN A 502 6.79 8.39 33.69
N GLN A 503 5.95 8.97 34.55
CA GLN A 503 4.73 8.33 34.99
C GLN A 503 3.82 7.99 33.80
N ALA A 504 3.56 8.95 32.91
CA ALA A 504 2.70 8.69 31.75
C ALA A 504 3.28 7.65 30.79
N LEU A 505 4.60 7.68 30.57
CA LEU A 505 5.30 6.69 29.75
C LEU A 505 5.20 5.29 30.37
N ASN A 506 5.40 5.18 31.68
CA ASN A 506 5.32 3.91 32.39
C ASN A 506 3.90 3.34 32.37
N GLU A 507 2.87 4.17 32.59
CA GLU A 507 1.47 3.74 32.49
C GLU A 507 1.12 3.24 31.08
N ALA A 508 1.61 3.94 30.05
CA ALA A 508 1.42 3.55 28.65
C ALA A 508 2.16 2.25 28.29
N ASN A 509 3.38 2.08 28.78
CA ASN A 509 4.18 0.88 28.61
C ASN A 509 3.55 -0.31 29.32
N ILE A 510 3.05 -0.14 30.56
CA ILE A 510 2.33 -1.18 31.31
C ILE A 510 1.14 -1.67 30.48
N TRP A 511 0.26 -0.77 30.04
CA TRP A 511 -0.90 -1.15 29.25
C TRP A 511 -0.50 -1.88 27.96
N THR A 512 0.45 -1.33 27.20
CA THR A 512 0.83 -1.89 25.90
C THR A 512 1.55 -3.23 26.05
N SER A 513 2.38 -3.40 27.07
CA SER A 513 3.13 -4.63 27.34
C SER A 513 2.24 -5.86 27.60
N THR A 514 1.00 -5.66 28.07
CA THR A 514 0.03 -6.75 28.31
C THR A 514 -0.21 -7.60 27.06
N PHE A 515 -0.23 -6.98 25.88
CA PHE A 515 -0.42 -7.66 24.58
C PHE A 515 0.80 -8.48 24.13
N PHE A 516 1.97 -8.17 24.70
CA PHE A 516 3.25 -8.76 24.32
C PHE A 516 3.81 -9.69 25.40
N TRP A 517 3.09 -9.87 26.51
CA TRP A 517 3.51 -10.69 27.64
C TRP A 517 3.74 -12.15 27.26
N SER A 518 4.81 -12.78 27.75
CA SER A 518 5.15 -14.19 27.44
C SER A 518 4.75 -15.13 28.59
N PHE A 519 4.20 -16.29 28.24
CA PHE A 519 3.78 -17.32 29.20
C PHE A 519 4.62 -18.60 29.02
N GLU A 520 5.87 -18.52 29.48
CA GLU A 520 6.84 -19.62 29.46
C GLU A 520 7.08 -20.19 30.86
N GLY A 521 7.41 -21.48 30.94
CA GLY A 521 7.64 -22.17 32.23
C GLY A 521 6.37 -22.57 32.99
N GLU A 522 6.52 -22.75 34.31
CA GLU A 522 5.49 -23.30 35.20
C GLU A 522 4.88 -22.28 36.18
N SER A 523 5.56 -21.14 36.41
CA SER A 523 5.09 -20.07 37.30
C SER A 523 4.56 -18.88 36.51
N LEU A 524 3.49 -18.25 37.00
CA LEU A 524 2.91 -17.06 36.38
C LEU A 524 3.82 -15.82 36.54
N GLY A 525 4.55 -15.74 37.66
CA GLY A 525 5.26 -14.53 38.08
C GLY A 525 4.33 -13.33 38.28
N GLU A 526 4.92 -12.15 38.47
CA GLU A 526 4.20 -10.87 38.40
C GLU A 526 3.84 -10.54 36.96
N ILE A 527 2.60 -10.09 36.75
CA ILE A 527 2.07 -9.70 35.45
C ILE A 527 1.59 -8.25 35.48
N PRO A 528 1.62 -7.51 34.35
CA PRO A 528 1.12 -6.15 34.31
C PRO A 528 -0.38 -6.12 34.57
N ARG A 529 -0.79 -5.38 35.61
CA ARG A 529 -2.18 -5.30 36.10
C ARG A 529 -2.60 -3.86 36.32
N TYR A 530 -3.89 -3.66 36.57
CA TYR A 530 -4.38 -2.34 36.96
C TYR A 530 -3.79 -1.90 38.30
N THR A 531 -3.68 -2.83 39.24
CA THR A 531 -3.02 -2.63 40.54
C THR A 531 -1.56 -2.18 40.39
N THR A 532 -0.83 -2.67 39.38
CA THR A 532 0.52 -2.18 39.05
C THR A 532 0.54 -0.69 38.73
N ILE A 533 -0.46 -0.20 38.01
CA ILE A 533 -0.60 1.23 37.66
C ILE A 533 -0.89 2.05 38.92
N GLU A 534 -1.77 1.58 39.81
CA GLU A 534 -2.06 2.23 41.10
C GLU A 534 -0.82 2.28 42.01
N GLN A 535 -0.12 1.16 42.19
CA GLN A 535 1.10 1.10 42.98
C GLN A 535 2.18 2.06 42.49
N LEU A 536 2.31 2.21 41.16
CA LEU A 536 3.24 3.15 40.53
C LEU A 536 2.83 4.62 40.78
N ARG A 537 1.51 4.91 40.79
CA ARG A 537 0.98 6.24 41.14
C ARG A 537 1.21 6.58 42.61
N ASP A 538 1.03 5.61 43.48
CA ASP A 538 1.20 5.75 44.94
C ASP A 538 2.67 5.72 45.38
N LYS A 539 3.61 5.58 44.43
CA LYS A 539 5.07 5.53 44.67
C LYS A 539 5.47 4.45 45.69
N ILE A 540 4.78 3.31 45.66
CA ILE A 540 5.06 2.20 46.57
C ILE A 540 6.43 1.59 46.21
N ALA A 541 7.36 1.62 47.16
CA ALA A 541 8.70 1.05 46.99
C ALA A 541 8.64 -0.47 47.15
N ASP A 542 8.45 -1.18 46.04
CA ASP A 542 8.37 -2.64 46.00
C ASP A 542 9.42 -3.23 45.03
N PRO A 543 10.36 -4.08 45.51
CA PRO A 543 11.33 -4.77 44.65
C PRO A 543 10.68 -5.57 43.51
N GLU A 544 9.49 -6.13 43.72
CA GLU A 544 8.77 -6.91 42.70
C GLU A 544 8.24 -5.99 41.59
N LEU A 545 7.75 -4.80 41.95
CA LEU A 545 7.34 -3.77 40.99
C LEU A 545 8.50 -3.30 40.12
N ASN A 546 9.70 -3.12 40.70
CA ASN A 546 10.88 -2.72 39.95
C ASN A 546 11.29 -3.78 38.90
N ASN A 547 11.28 -5.07 39.27
CA ASN A 547 11.56 -6.17 38.35
C ASN A 547 10.50 -6.27 37.24
N LEU A 548 9.22 -6.06 37.59
CA LEU A 548 8.15 -5.99 36.60
C LEU A 548 8.37 -4.84 35.61
N MET A 549 8.73 -3.65 36.07
CA MET A 549 9.02 -2.50 35.22
C MET A 549 10.24 -2.71 34.32
N GLU A 550 11.30 -3.37 34.81
CA GLU A 550 12.45 -3.74 33.99
C GLU A 550 12.05 -4.66 32.82
N LYS A 551 11.24 -5.69 33.10
CA LYS A 551 10.68 -6.55 32.04
C LYS A 551 9.82 -5.79 31.04
N ILE A 552 8.99 -4.86 31.52
CA ILE A 552 8.15 -4.02 30.67
C ILE A 552 9.00 -3.11 29.77
N ASN A 553 10.09 -2.54 30.29
CA ASN A 553 11.02 -1.73 29.51
C ASN A 553 11.71 -2.55 28.41
N VAL A 554 12.17 -3.77 28.72
CA VAL A 554 12.72 -4.69 27.71
C VAL A 554 11.71 -5.01 26.60
N ILE A 555 10.44 -5.25 26.95
CA ILE A 555 9.36 -5.46 25.97
C ILE A 555 9.14 -4.19 25.14
N SER A 556 9.06 -3.03 25.79
CA SER A 556 8.85 -1.73 25.14
C SER A 556 9.95 -1.42 24.11
N GLU A 557 11.22 -1.66 24.46
CA GLU A 557 12.35 -1.50 23.56
C GLU A 557 12.33 -2.51 22.41
N LYS A 558 12.07 -3.80 22.72
CA LYS A 558 12.00 -4.88 21.73
C LYS A 558 10.96 -4.62 20.65
N TYR A 559 9.77 -4.15 21.01
CA TYR A 559 8.68 -3.87 20.08
C TYR A 559 8.60 -2.39 19.65
N ARG A 560 9.53 -1.55 20.15
CA ARG A 560 9.63 -0.11 19.89
C ARG A 560 8.30 0.63 20.09
N PHE A 561 7.68 0.50 21.26
CA PHE A 561 6.41 1.18 21.54
C PHE A 561 6.50 2.68 21.27
N PHE A 562 5.51 3.21 20.55
CA PHE A 562 5.45 4.63 20.20
C PHE A 562 4.11 5.23 20.63
N HIS A 563 4.15 5.97 21.75
CA HIS A 563 2.99 6.61 22.35
C HIS A 563 2.83 8.03 21.82
N TRP A 564 2.03 8.21 20.77
CA TRP A 564 1.96 9.45 19.98
C TRP A 564 1.71 10.72 20.82
N TYR A 565 0.81 10.67 21.80
CA TYR A 565 0.50 11.83 22.65
C TYR A 565 1.56 12.12 23.72
N ILE A 566 2.43 11.16 24.03
CA ILE A 566 3.56 11.33 24.95
C ILE A 566 4.78 11.83 24.19
N GLU A 567 5.02 11.27 23.00
CA GLU A 567 6.16 11.63 22.18
C GLU A 567 5.96 12.96 21.43
N PHE A 568 4.73 13.33 21.06
CA PHE A 568 4.41 14.62 20.44
C PHE A 568 3.29 15.39 21.19
N PRO A 569 3.49 15.72 22.47
CA PRO A 569 2.43 16.29 23.32
C PRO A 569 1.92 17.64 22.78
N GLU A 570 2.76 18.44 22.15
CA GLU A 570 2.40 19.73 21.56
C GLU A 570 1.38 19.61 20.41
N VAL A 571 1.42 18.50 19.67
CA VAL A 571 0.51 18.20 18.56
C VAL A 571 -0.86 17.75 19.07
N PHE A 572 -0.88 16.98 20.16
CA PHE A 572 -2.07 16.37 20.72
C PHE A 572 -2.67 17.10 21.93
N SER A 573 -2.13 18.29 22.25
CA SER A 573 -2.73 19.22 23.22
C SER A 573 -4.22 19.49 22.92
N SER A 574 -4.97 19.85 23.95
CA SER A 574 -6.42 20.08 23.88
C SER A 574 -6.82 21.14 22.85
N GLU A 575 -5.94 22.12 22.60
CA GLU A 575 -6.13 23.18 21.59
C GLU A 575 -6.03 22.67 20.15
N ARG A 576 -5.07 21.77 19.85
CA ARG A 576 -4.77 21.33 18.47
C ARG A 576 -5.45 20.02 18.10
N ASN A 577 -5.42 19.06 19.01
CA ASN A 577 -6.05 17.75 18.87
C ASN A 577 -5.62 16.98 17.59
N GLY A 578 -4.35 17.07 17.18
CA GLY A 578 -3.77 16.28 16.08
C GLY A 578 -2.98 17.08 15.04
N PHE A 579 -2.38 16.37 14.08
CA PHE A 579 -1.62 16.97 12.97
C PHE A 579 -2.52 17.72 11.99
N ASP A 580 -1.98 18.77 11.35
CA ASP A 580 -2.67 19.51 10.29
C ASP A 580 -2.51 18.83 8.94
N CYS A 581 -1.42 18.09 8.72
CA CYS A 581 -1.23 17.32 7.52
C CYS A 581 -0.42 16.05 7.80
N ILE A 582 -0.85 14.92 7.22
CA ILE A 582 -0.06 13.69 7.16
C ILE A 582 0.22 13.35 5.70
N LEU A 583 1.48 13.18 5.34
CA LEU A 583 1.92 12.83 3.99
C LEU A 583 2.79 11.58 4.08
N THR A 584 2.45 10.52 3.35
CA THR A 584 3.17 9.25 3.52
C THR A 584 3.00 8.28 2.35
N ASN A 585 4.00 7.44 2.14
CA ASN A 585 3.92 6.19 1.37
C ASN A 585 4.22 5.03 2.34
N PRO A 586 3.21 4.52 3.06
CA PRO A 586 3.42 3.47 4.04
C PRO A 586 3.81 2.15 3.36
N PRO A 587 4.41 1.20 4.08
CA PRO A 587 4.76 -0.11 3.53
C PRO A 587 3.53 -0.91 3.07
N TRP A 588 3.61 -1.59 1.92
CA TRP A 588 2.48 -2.26 1.27
C TRP A 588 2.28 -3.73 1.66
N ASP A 589 3.19 -4.29 2.44
CA ASP A 589 3.29 -5.75 2.61
C ASP A 589 2.29 -6.31 3.60
N LEU A 590 2.16 -7.63 3.51
CA LEU A 590 1.43 -8.43 4.47
C LEU A 590 2.16 -8.43 5.82
N LEU A 591 1.39 -8.30 6.90
CA LEU A 591 1.87 -8.57 8.25
C LEU A 591 1.95 -10.09 8.48
N ASP A 592 3.00 -10.72 7.93
CA ASP A 592 3.29 -12.14 8.13
C ASP A 592 4.80 -12.40 8.08
N LEU A 593 5.22 -13.57 8.56
CA LEU A 593 6.63 -13.98 8.49
C LEU A 593 6.89 -14.64 7.14
N ASN A 594 7.61 -13.96 6.25
CA ASN A 594 8.04 -14.57 5.00
C ASN A 594 9.21 -15.52 5.25
N GLU A 595 8.91 -16.82 5.35
CA GLU A 595 9.91 -17.88 5.56
C GLU A 595 11.02 -17.86 4.50
N ASN A 596 10.72 -17.51 3.24
CA ASN A 596 11.76 -17.44 2.21
C ASN A 596 12.83 -16.40 2.52
N GLU A 597 12.39 -15.23 2.93
CA GLU A 597 13.24 -14.07 3.15
C GLU A 597 14.01 -14.19 4.45
N PHE A 598 13.37 -14.79 5.47
CA PHE A 598 14.03 -15.05 6.74
C PHE A 598 15.25 -15.96 6.59
N PHE A 599 15.16 -17.01 5.76
CA PHE A 599 16.24 -17.97 5.57
C PHE A 599 17.21 -17.63 4.43
N HIS A 600 16.90 -16.61 3.61
CA HIS A 600 17.77 -16.18 2.51
C HIS A 600 19.16 -15.78 3.04
N GLY A 601 20.22 -16.21 2.36
CA GLY A 601 21.62 -15.94 2.75
C GLY A 601 22.13 -16.75 3.96
N THR A 602 21.28 -17.06 4.93
CA THR A 602 21.65 -17.88 6.11
C THR A 602 21.63 -19.39 5.84
N GLN A 603 20.63 -19.89 5.11
CA GLN A 603 20.47 -21.32 4.80
C GLN A 603 19.65 -21.50 3.52
N SER A 604 20.31 -21.34 2.38
CA SER A 604 19.71 -21.35 1.02
C SER A 604 18.83 -22.57 0.74
N GLY A 605 19.19 -23.75 1.26
CA GLY A 605 18.39 -24.96 1.10
C GLY A 605 16.96 -24.89 1.66
N ILE A 606 16.67 -24.00 2.61
CA ILE A 606 15.31 -23.78 3.15
C ILE A 606 14.54 -22.77 2.28
N SER A 607 15.18 -21.68 1.86
CA SER A 607 14.55 -20.68 0.99
C SER A 607 14.24 -21.23 -0.40
N GLU A 608 15.08 -22.12 -0.93
CA GLU A 608 14.94 -22.72 -2.27
C GLU A 608 14.02 -23.94 -2.30
N ALA A 609 13.41 -24.31 -1.16
CA ALA A 609 12.55 -25.48 -1.08
C ALA A 609 11.38 -25.38 -2.09
N PRO A 610 11.07 -26.47 -2.84
CA PRO A 610 10.16 -26.44 -4.00
C PRO A 610 8.70 -26.16 -3.61
N ASN A 611 8.33 -26.41 -2.35
CA ASN A 611 7.00 -26.10 -1.84
C ASN A 611 7.04 -25.81 -0.32
N GLN A 612 5.95 -25.21 0.19
CA GLN A 612 5.82 -24.81 1.60
C GLN A 612 5.86 -26.00 2.58
N SER A 613 5.40 -27.19 2.18
CA SER A 613 5.40 -28.36 3.05
C SER A 613 6.83 -28.84 3.33
N GLU A 614 7.66 -28.97 2.28
CA GLU A 614 9.06 -29.34 2.43
C GLU A 614 9.85 -28.30 3.22
N ARG A 615 9.60 -27.00 2.96
CA ARG A 615 10.21 -25.92 3.75
C ARG A 615 9.94 -26.06 5.24
N ARG A 616 8.68 -26.28 5.63
CA ARG A 616 8.30 -26.43 7.04
C ARG A 616 8.95 -27.65 7.70
N LYS A 617 9.15 -28.75 6.96
CA LYS A 617 9.91 -29.92 7.46
C LYS A 617 11.37 -29.55 7.72
N LEU A 618 12.02 -28.83 6.81
CA LEU A 618 13.39 -28.37 6.98
C LEU A 618 13.52 -27.41 8.16
N ILE A 619 12.62 -26.44 8.30
CA ILE A 619 12.55 -25.54 9.46
C ILE A 619 12.42 -26.34 10.75
N LYS A 620 11.56 -27.36 10.79
CA LYS A 620 11.40 -28.22 11.96
C LYS A 620 12.67 -29.01 12.30
N SER A 621 13.46 -29.39 11.30
CA SER A 621 14.74 -30.07 11.52
C SER A 621 15.81 -29.18 12.15
N LEU A 622 15.71 -27.84 12.00
CA LEU A 622 16.63 -26.88 12.60
C LEU A 622 16.72 -26.99 14.11
N LYS A 623 15.63 -27.40 14.78
CA LYS A 623 15.66 -27.63 16.22
C LYS A 623 16.76 -28.61 16.66
N LYS A 624 17.17 -29.53 15.78
CA LYS A 624 18.27 -30.47 16.02
C LYS A 624 19.56 -30.05 15.32
N THR A 625 19.49 -29.53 14.09
CA THR A 625 20.67 -29.25 13.26
C THR A 625 21.30 -27.88 13.53
N ASN A 626 20.50 -26.87 13.83
CA ASN A 626 20.97 -25.53 14.21
C ASN A 626 19.97 -24.86 15.18
N PRO A 627 20.05 -25.18 16.49
CA PRO A 627 19.12 -24.68 17.50
C PRO A 627 19.10 -23.15 17.63
N VAL A 628 20.23 -22.49 17.41
CA VAL A 628 20.36 -21.03 17.49
C VAL A 628 19.51 -20.36 16.40
N LEU A 629 19.62 -20.81 15.15
CA LEU A 629 18.81 -20.29 14.05
C LEU A 629 17.32 -20.61 14.24
N PHE A 630 16.99 -21.79 14.77
CA PHE A 630 15.61 -22.13 15.11
C PHE A 630 15.02 -21.20 16.17
N ASN A 631 15.79 -20.85 17.21
CA ASN A 631 15.35 -19.91 18.24
C ASN A 631 15.13 -18.50 17.66
N LYS A 632 16.04 -18.01 16.81
CA LYS A 632 15.85 -16.73 16.09
C LYS A 632 14.55 -16.73 15.26
N TYR A 633 14.29 -17.83 14.54
CA TYR A 633 13.04 -17.98 13.78
C TYR A 633 11.80 -18.00 14.68
N ASN A 634 11.86 -18.73 15.80
CA ASN A 634 10.79 -18.78 16.79
C ASN A 634 10.47 -17.40 17.37
N GLU A 635 11.50 -16.62 17.73
CA GLU A 635 11.34 -15.25 18.23
C GLU A 635 10.71 -14.32 17.21
N ALA A 636 11.16 -14.36 15.94
CA ALA A 636 10.58 -13.56 14.86
C ALA A 636 9.10 -13.93 14.62
N TRP A 637 8.77 -15.22 14.70
CA TRP A 637 7.40 -15.71 14.57
C TRP A 637 6.52 -15.23 15.73
N ILE A 638 6.98 -15.36 16.97
CA ILE A 638 6.27 -14.87 18.16
C ILE A 638 6.06 -13.35 18.07
N HIS A 639 7.08 -12.60 17.66
CA HIS A 639 7.01 -11.15 17.49
C HIS A 639 5.87 -10.75 16.55
N ILE A 640 5.76 -11.39 15.38
CA ILE A 640 4.70 -11.12 14.40
C ILE A 640 3.32 -11.53 14.94
N LYS A 641 3.21 -12.65 15.65
CA LYS A 641 1.91 -13.08 16.22
C LYS A 641 1.42 -12.17 17.34
N LYS A 642 2.31 -11.72 18.23
CA LYS A 642 1.96 -10.75 19.28
C LYS A 642 1.61 -9.39 18.69
N SER A 643 2.35 -8.93 17.67
CA SER A 643 2.01 -7.71 16.93
C SER A 643 0.63 -7.84 16.25
N SER A 644 0.34 -8.96 15.60
CA SER A 644 -0.98 -9.22 15.00
C SER A 644 -2.10 -9.26 16.05
N HIS A 645 -1.82 -9.81 17.23
CA HIS A 645 -2.76 -9.81 18.35
C HIS A 645 -3.06 -8.40 18.85
N TYR A 646 -2.03 -7.59 19.10
CA TYR A 646 -2.18 -6.18 19.48
C TYR A 646 -3.06 -5.43 18.48
N LEU A 647 -2.77 -5.55 17.17
CA LEU A 647 -3.53 -4.84 16.14
C LEU A 647 -5.01 -5.23 16.13
N LYS A 648 -5.34 -6.50 16.36
CA LYS A 648 -6.71 -7.03 16.38
C LYS A 648 -7.49 -6.74 17.65
N SER A 649 -6.80 -6.65 18.79
CA SER A 649 -7.43 -6.67 20.11
C SER A 649 -7.28 -5.35 20.87
N SER A 650 -6.44 -4.43 20.38
CA SER A 650 -6.23 -3.11 21.00
C SER A 650 -7.40 -2.15 20.82
N GLY A 651 -8.28 -2.37 19.83
CA GLY A 651 -9.38 -1.45 19.49
C GLY A 651 -8.98 -0.25 18.63
N PHE A 652 -7.72 -0.15 18.17
CA PHE A 652 -7.25 0.98 17.35
C PHE A 652 -7.41 0.78 15.84
N TYR A 653 -7.68 -0.44 15.39
CA TYR A 653 -7.63 -0.83 13.97
C TYR A 653 -8.84 -1.67 13.53
N ASP A 654 -9.98 -1.51 14.23
CA ASP A 654 -11.17 -2.35 14.05
C ASP A 654 -11.68 -2.38 12.60
N LEU A 655 -11.37 -1.34 11.83
CA LEU A 655 -11.79 -1.19 10.44
C LEU A 655 -10.82 -1.85 9.44
N SER A 656 -9.56 -2.07 9.84
CA SER A 656 -8.48 -2.54 8.95
C SER A 656 -7.95 -3.94 9.27
N VAL A 657 -8.45 -4.63 10.31
CA VAL A 657 -7.91 -5.95 10.72
C VAL A 657 -8.65 -7.16 10.16
N ARG A 658 -9.55 -6.96 9.18
CA ARG A 658 -10.30 -8.04 8.53
C ARG A 658 -9.52 -8.67 7.38
N GLY A 659 -9.63 -9.99 7.22
CA GLY A 659 -8.95 -10.74 6.16
C GLY A 659 -7.43 -10.80 6.32
N LYS A 660 -6.71 -10.74 5.21
CA LYS A 660 -5.25 -10.64 5.17
C LYS A 660 -4.83 -9.22 5.51
N ILE A 661 -4.08 -9.04 6.61
CA ILE A 661 -3.69 -7.72 7.11
C ILE A 661 -2.44 -7.24 6.38
N ASN A 662 -2.57 -6.16 5.62
CA ASN A 662 -1.42 -5.44 5.07
C ASN A 662 -1.06 -4.26 5.97
N LYS A 663 0.17 -3.74 5.89
CA LYS A 663 0.59 -2.61 6.72
C LYS A 663 -0.07 -1.30 6.28
N TYR A 664 -0.15 -1.01 4.97
CA TYR A 664 -0.69 0.26 4.44
C TYR A 664 -2.10 0.58 4.98
N GLN A 665 -3.01 -0.40 5.06
CA GLN A 665 -4.37 -0.19 5.57
C GLN A 665 -4.37 0.24 7.04
N LEU A 666 -3.46 -0.29 7.86
CA LEU A 666 -3.29 0.10 9.26
C LEU A 666 -2.75 1.53 9.37
N PHE A 667 -1.79 1.90 8.52
CA PHE A 667 -1.27 3.27 8.47
C PHE A 667 -2.32 4.29 8.03
N VAL A 668 -3.18 3.95 7.06
CA VAL A 668 -4.28 4.83 6.63
C VAL A 668 -5.28 5.06 7.77
N GLU A 669 -5.72 4.00 8.46
CA GLU A 669 -6.59 4.15 9.64
C GLU A 669 -5.89 4.89 10.79
N ARG A 670 -4.59 4.65 11.00
CA ARG A 670 -3.81 5.37 12.00
C ARG A 670 -3.71 6.85 11.71
N ALA A 671 -3.33 7.23 10.49
CA ALA A 671 -3.24 8.61 10.05
C ALA A 671 -4.59 9.33 10.20
N TRP A 672 -5.69 8.66 9.83
CA TRP A 672 -7.06 9.15 10.03
C TRP A 672 -7.38 9.48 11.48
N ASN A 673 -6.84 8.71 12.42
CA ASN A 673 -7.01 8.92 13.85
C ASN A 673 -6.05 9.96 14.45
N LEU A 674 -4.95 10.31 13.77
CA LEU A 674 -3.93 11.25 14.25
C LEU A 674 -4.11 12.69 13.73
N ILE A 675 -4.92 12.92 12.69
CA ILE A 675 -5.21 14.28 12.20
C ILE A 675 -6.21 15.02 13.09
N ASN A 676 -6.10 16.35 13.09
CA ASN A 676 -7.12 17.21 13.69
C ASN A 676 -8.36 17.37 12.78
N LYS A 677 -9.39 18.06 13.26
CA LYS A 677 -10.66 18.21 12.54
C LYS A 677 -10.55 18.96 11.20
N ASN A 678 -9.52 19.80 11.05
CA ASN A 678 -9.23 20.57 9.84
C ASN A 678 -7.96 20.06 9.14
N GLY A 679 -7.50 18.84 9.46
CA GLY A 679 -6.27 18.29 8.94
C GLY A 679 -6.47 17.51 7.65
N TYR A 680 -5.42 17.39 6.85
CA TYR A 680 -5.41 16.62 5.60
C TYR A 680 -4.52 15.38 5.69
N ILE A 681 -4.81 14.37 4.88
CA ILE A 681 -4.00 13.18 4.69
C ILE A 681 -3.78 13.00 3.21
N GLY A 682 -2.53 12.90 2.77
CA GLY A 682 -2.15 12.46 1.44
C GLY A 682 -1.38 11.16 1.55
N VAL A 683 -1.91 10.09 0.98
CA VAL A 683 -1.30 8.76 1.06
C VAL A 683 -1.19 8.09 -0.29
N ILE A 684 -0.04 7.47 -0.55
CA ILE A 684 0.16 6.55 -1.66
C ILE A 684 -0.10 5.13 -1.13
N CYS A 685 -1.07 4.43 -1.71
CA CYS A 685 -1.36 3.07 -1.27
C CYS A 685 -1.99 2.22 -2.38
N PRO A 686 -1.97 0.88 -2.28
CA PRO A 686 -2.63 0.01 -3.25
C PRO A 686 -4.12 0.36 -3.41
N THR A 687 -4.62 0.34 -4.65
CA THR A 687 -6.03 0.65 -4.99
C THR A 687 -7.02 -0.27 -4.27
N GLY A 688 -6.55 -1.40 -3.74
CA GLY A 688 -7.33 -2.26 -2.85
C GLY A 688 -8.03 -1.50 -1.70
N ILE A 689 -7.50 -0.36 -1.24
CA ILE A 689 -8.09 0.46 -0.16
C ILE A 689 -9.55 0.87 -0.44
N ILE A 690 -9.92 1.09 -1.71
CA ILE A 690 -11.28 1.53 -2.09
C ILE A 690 -12.17 0.40 -2.64
N MET A 691 -11.56 -0.69 -3.12
CA MET A 691 -12.28 -1.76 -3.85
C MET A 691 -12.44 -3.04 -3.03
N ASN A 692 -11.54 -3.31 -2.07
CA ASN A 692 -11.47 -4.59 -1.38
C ASN A 692 -12.62 -4.73 -0.37
N TYR A 693 -13.36 -5.84 -0.47
CA TYR A 693 -14.45 -6.17 0.45
C TYR A 693 -14.00 -6.22 1.93
N PHE A 694 -12.78 -6.67 2.22
CA PHE A 694 -12.28 -6.72 3.60
C PHE A 694 -12.00 -5.33 4.20
N LEU A 695 -11.81 -4.30 3.36
CA LEU A 695 -11.58 -2.91 3.76
C LEU A 695 -12.83 -2.03 3.61
N LYS A 696 -13.98 -2.65 3.29
CA LYS A 696 -15.23 -1.93 3.06
C LYS A 696 -15.61 -1.06 4.25
N ASP A 697 -15.38 -1.52 5.48
CA ASP A 697 -15.79 -0.79 6.69
C ASP A 697 -14.94 0.46 6.91
N LEU A 698 -13.63 0.39 6.63
CA LEU A 698 -12.74 1.55 6.63
C LEU A 698 -13.17 2.57 5.58
N PHE A 699 -13.28 2.14 4.32
CA PHE A 699 -13.63 3.05 3.22
C PHE A 699 -15.04 3.65 3.39
N LYS A 700 -15.99 2.86 3.89
CA LYS A 700 -17.34 3.30 4.27
C LYS A 700 -17.32 4.42 5.30
N GLN A 701 -16.36 4.44 6.23
CA GLN A 701 -16.23 5.56 7.17
C GLN A 701 -15.77 6.84 6.48
N PHE A 702 -14.85 6.76 5.51
CA PHE A 702 -14.42 7.94 4.74
C PHE A 702 -15.56 8.51 3.91
N VAL A 703 -16.32 7.62 3.26
CA VAL A 703 -17.54 7.96 2.52
C VAL A 703 -18.55 8.65 3.46
N ARG A 704 -18.88 8.05 4.61
CA ARG A 704 -19.89 8.63 5.53
C ARG A 704 -19.52 9.98 6.12
N ASN A 705 -18.25 10.15 6.47
CA ASN A 705 -17.75 11.38 7.03
C ASN A 705 -17.45 12.45 5.96
N LYS A 706 -17.75 12.18 4.67
CA LYS A 706 -17.44 13.04 3.52
C LYS A 706 -15.96 13.45 3.47
N SER A 707 -15.11 12.54 3.91
CA SER A 707 -13.69 12.76 4.12
C SER A 707 -12.89 12.78 2.84
N ILE A 708 -13.41 12.18 1.75
CA ILE A 708 -12.64 11.97 0.53
C ILE A 708 -12.54 13.29 -0.22
N ILE A 709 -11.32 13.78 -0.43
CA ILE A 709 -11.06 15.04 -1.15
C ILE A 709 -10.75 14.76 -2.61
N SER A 710 -9.89 13.78 -2.89
CA SER A 710 -9.53 13.37 -4.25
C SER A 710 -9.01 11.95 -4.30
N LEU A 711 -9.10 11.31 -5.46
CA LEU A 711 -8.58 9.96 -5.68
C LEU A 711 -7.99 9.80 -7.09
N PHE A 712 -6.70 9.56 -7.19
CA PHE A 712 -6.04 9.33 -8.48
C PHE A 712 -5.40 7.94 -8.50
N ASP A 713 -5.97 7.02 -9.27
CA ASP A 713 -5.52 5.65 -9.42
C ASP A 713 -4.66 5.46 -10.67
N PHE A 714 -3.58 4.71 -10.48
CA PHE A 714 -2.54 4.43 -11.45
C PHE A 714 -2.40 2.92 -11.71
N GLU A 715 -2.13 2.57 -12.96
CA GLU A 715 -1.65 1.26 -13.37
C GLU A 715 -0.15 1.35 -13.67
N ASN A 716 0.67 0.50 -13.03
CA ASN A 716 2.14 0.59 -13.09
C ASN A 716 2.76 0.16 -14.45
N LYS A 717 2.11 0.44 -15.58
CA LYS A 717 2.53 0.03 -16.93
C LYS A 717 3.90 0.59 -17.33
N GLU A 718 4.14 1.85 -16.96
CA GLU A 718 5.40 2.58 -17.19
C GLU A 718 6.45 2.33 -16.09
N LYS A 719 6.20 1.38 -15.18
CA LYS A 719 7.11 1.05 -14.06
C LYS A 719 7.49 2.27 -13.20
N ILE A 720 6.51 3.11 -12.86
CA ILE A 720 6.65 4.20 -11.88
C ILE A 720 7.32 3.68 -10.60
N PHE A 721 6.92 2.49 -10.16
CA PHE A 721 7.60 1.70 -9.13
C PHE A 721 8.17 0.41 -9.74
N ASP A 722 9.25 -0.13 -9.16
CA ASP A 722 9.83 -1.41 -9.57
C ASP A 722 9.02 -2.62 -9.05
N ILE A 723 7.78 -2.70 -9.50
CA ILE A 723 6.81 -3.75 -9.18
C ILE A 723 6.12 -4.23 -10.44
N HIS A 724 5.25 -5.23 -10.30
CA HIS A 724 4.52 -5.80 -11.44
C HIS A 724 3.77 -4.73 -12.25
N ARG A 725 3.88 -4.76 -13.58
CA ARG A 725 3.35 -3.71 -14.48
C ARG A 725 1.83 -3.52 -14.41
N GLN A 726 1.11 -4.56 -14.00
CA GLN A 726 -0.35 -4.52 -13.83
C GLN A 726 -0.79 -4.20 -12.39
N PHE A 727 0.17 -3.97 -11.48
CA PHE A 727 -0.16 -3.56 -10.13
C PHE A 727 -0.79 -2.17 -10.15
N ARG A 728 -1.85 -1.98 -9.36
CA ARG A 728 -2.56 -0.71 -9.24
C ARG A 728 -2.38 -0.11 -7.86
N PHE A 729 -2.04 1.17 -7.83
CA PHE A 729 -1.93 2.00 -6.64
C PHE A 729 -2.68 3.31 -6.85
N CYS A 730 -2.96 4.04 -5.77
CA CYS A 730 -3.66 5.31 -5.85
C CYS A 730 -3.06 6.34 -4.90
N LEU A 731 -3.19 7.60 -5.29
CA LEU A 731 -3.05 8.78 -4.45
C LEU A 731 -4.43 9.07 -3.84
N LEU A 732 -4.56 8.82 -2.54
CA LEU A 732 -5.79 9.08 -1.80
C LEU A 732 -5.59 10.32 -0.93
N THR A 733 -6.46 11.30 -1.10
CA THR A 733 -6.50 12.49 -0.25
C THR A 733 -7.75 12.48 0.61
N LEU A 734 -7.56 12.60 1.93
CA LEU A 734 -8.64 12.67 2.90
C LEU A 734 -8.53 13.97 3.71
N GLY A 735 -9.67 14.55 4.08
CA GLY A 735 -9.77 15.73 4.96
C GLY A 735 -10.49 15.37 6.25
N GLY A 736 -10.15 16.03 7.35
CA GLY A 736 -10.77 15.85 8.66
C GLY A 736 -12.25 16.24 8.69
N LYS A 737 -12.91 16.06 9.84
CA LYS A 737 -14.37 16.21 9.99
C LYS A 737 -14.97 17.55 9.54
N ASN A 738 -14.18 18.62 9.53
CA ASN A 738 -14.66 19.95 9.13
C ASN A 738 -14.36 20.27 7.66
N ILE A 739 -13.65 19.38 6.96
CA ILE A 739 -13.32 19.53 5.54
C ILE A 739 -14.30 18.64 4.78
N GLU A 740 -15.26 19.27 4.12
CA GLU A 740 -16.19 18.58 3.24
C GLU A 740 -15.93 18.98 1.78
N GLN A 741 -16.01 17.99 0.90
CA GLN A 741 -15.94 18.19 -0.54
C GLN A 741 -17.22 17.61 -1.17
N GLU A 742 -18.00 18.46 -1.84
CA GLU A 742 -19.26 18.04 -2.47
C GLU A 742 -19.01 17.20 -3.74
N LEU A 743 -18.00 17.60 -4.53
CA LEU A 743 -17.59 16.93 -5.76
C LEU A 743 -16.16 16.44 -5.62
N ILE A 744 -16.01 15.12 -5.68
CA ILE A 744 -14.76 14.41 -5.48
C ILE A 744 -14.15 14.12 -6.85
N PRO A 745 -13.04 14.79 -7.21
CA PRO A 745 -12.30 14.49 -8.42
C PRO A 745 -11.62 13.12 -8.34
N MET A 746 -11.81 12.36 -9.41
CA MET A 746 -11.23 11.03 -9.57
C MET A 746 -10.68 10.80 -10.96
N THR A 747 -9.57 10.06 -11.04
CA THR A 747 -9.05 9.48 -12.28
C THR A 747 -8.62 8.05 -11.99
N PHE A 748 -8.83 7.14 -12.94
CA PHE A 748 -8.40 5.75 -12.81
C PHE A 748 -7.59 5.33 -14.03
N TYR A 749 -6.77 4.30 -13.83
CA TYR A 749 -5.92 3.71 -14.85
C TYR A 749 -4.93 4.70 -15.48
N ALA A 750 -4.57 5.76 -14.75
CA ALA A 750 -3.49 6.65 -15.19
C ALA A 750 -2.19 5.86 -15.26
N THR A 751 -1.38 6.10 -16.28
CA THR A 751 -0.09 5.39 -16.44
C THR A 751 1.10 6.28 -16.12
N ASP A 752 0.88 7.60 -16.06
CA ASP A 752 1.89 8.62 -15.83
C ASP A 752 1.31 9.75 -14.95
N PRO A 753 2.04 10.24 -13.93
CA PRO A 753 1.63 11.40 -13.12
C PRO A 753 1.25 12.66 -13.92
N ILE A 754 1.85 12.88 -15.09
CA ILE A 754 1.56 14.03 -15.96
C ILE A 754 0.07 14.07 -16.36
N GLN A 755 -0.56 12.90 -16.53
CA GLN A 755 -1.99 12.79 -16.86
C GLN A 755 -2.91 13.39 -15.79
N ILE A 756 -2.41 13.60 -14.57
CA ILE A 756 -3.15 14.20 -13.45
C ILE A 756 -2.89 15.70 -13.33
N GLN A 757 -1.82 16.25 -13.89
CA GLN A 757 -1.44 17.65 -13.69
C GLN A 757 -2.47 18.67 -14.21
N GLU A 758 -3.03 18.44 -15.39
CA GLU A 758 -4.08 19.30 -15.95
C GLU A 758 -5.41 19.18 -15.19
N PRO A 759 -5.93 17.96 -14.91
CA PRO A 759 -7.08 17.79 -14.01
C PRO A 759 -6.88 18.48 -12.66
N LEU A 760 -5.69 18.37 -12.08
CA LEU A 760 -5.32 18.98 -10.81
C LEU A 760 -5.36 20.51 -10.87
N SER A 761 -4.85 21.12 -11.94
CA SER A 761 -4.88 22.58 -12.11
C SER A 761 -6.32 23.11 -12.16
N LEU A 762 -7.22 22.40 -12.84
CA LEU A 762 -8.65 22.73 -12.87
C LEU A 762 -9.33 22.58 -11.50
N ILE A 763 -8.90 21.62 -10.68
CA ILE A 763 -9.43 21.40 -9.32
C ILE A 763 -9.03 22.53 -8.37
N LEU A 764 -7.81 23.06 -8.54
CA LEU A 764 -7.26 24.13 -7.70
C LEU A 764 -7.79 25.52 -8.11
N GLU A 765 -8.17 25.71 -9.37
CA GLU A 765 -8.84 26.93 -9.85
C GLU A 765 -10.32 26.96 -9.41
N ASN A 766 -10.60 27.65 -8.29
CA ASN A 766 -11.91 28.17 -7.85
C ASN A 766 -13.14 27.21 -7.96
N LYS A 767 -13.65 26.73 -6.81
CA LYS A 767 -14.75 25.73 -6.71
C LYS A 767 -16.02 26.07 -7.54
N THR A 768 -16.32 27.36 -7.71
CA THR A 768 -17.49 27.84 -8.47
C THR A 768 -17.28 27.76 -9.98
N GLU A 769 -16.04 27.91 -10.47
CA GLU A 769 -15.72 27.76 -11.90
C GLU A 769 -15.68 26.30 -12.33
N LEU A 770 -15.27 25.36 -11.47
CA LEU A 770 -15.28 23.92 -11.78
C LEU A 770 -16.64 23.42 -12.27
N LYS A 771 -17.74 23.79 -11.60
CA LYS A 771 -19.10 23.40 -12.01
C LYS A 771 -19.49 23.99 -13.37
N ASN A 772 -18.99 25.18 -13.71
CA ASN A 772 -19.32 25.90 -14.94
C ASN A 772 -18.41 25.49 -16.12
N LYS A 773 -17.08 25.43 -15.92
CA LYS A 773 -16.08 24.97 -16.91
C LYS A 773 -16.22 23.49 -17.26
N TYR A 774 -16.63 22.62 -16.32
CA TYR A 774 -16.92 21.21 -16.58
C TYR A 774 -18.08 20.98 -17.57
N LYS A 775 -18.96 21.98 -17.73
CA LYS A 775 -20.07 21.96 -18.69
C LYS A 775 -19.68 22.57 -20.05
N SER A 776 -18.63 23.38 -20.14
CA SER A 776 -18.35 24.25 -21.29
C SER A 776 -17.03 24.01 -22.02
N LYS A 777 -16.08 23.22 -21.49
CA LYS A 777 -14.86 22.82 -22.20
C LYS A 777 -14.98 21.41 -22.81
N PRO A 778 -14.39 21.14 -23.99
CA PRO A 778 -14.35 19.80 -24.57
C PRO A 778 -13.43 18.87 -23.75
N ASP A 779 -13.99 17.72 -23.38
CA ASP A 779 -13.38 16.40 -23.16
C ASP A 779 -12.02 16.26 -22.44
N TYR A 780 -12.05 16.34 -21.11
CA TYR A 780 -11.20 15.44 -20.30
C TYR A 780 -11.99 14.18 -19.98
N ASP A 781 -11.96 13.20 -20.88
CA ASP A 781 -12.70 11.94 -20.68
C ASP A 781 -12.20 11.18 -19.43
N THR A 782 -10.98 11.46 -18.93
CA THR A 782 -10.39 10.78 -17.77
C THR A 782 -10.73 11.38 -16.39
N LEU A 783 -11.24 12.63 -16.32
CA LEU A 783 -11.63 13.26 -15.06
C LEU A 783 -13.09 12.98 -14.72
N ILE A 784 -13.30 12.26 -13.63
CA ILE A 784 -14.63 11.90 -13.11
C ILE A 784 -14.92 12.71 -11.85
N LEU A 785 -16.10 13.30 -11.79
CA LEU A 785 -16.59 13.99 -10.60
C LEU A 785 -17.72 13.17 -9.98
N LEU A 786 -17.45 12.60 -8.81
CA LEU A 786 -18.44 11.88 -8.03
C LEU A 786 -18.90 12.72 -6.85
N ASN A 787 -20.19 12.65 -6.54
CA ASN A 787 -20.74 13.15 -5.29
C ASN A 787 -20.81 12.02 -4.24
N GLN A 788 -21.14 12.40 -3.02
CA GLN A 788 -21.26 11.46 -1.91
C GLN A 788 -22.36 10.40 -2.12
N SER A 789 -23.47 10.75 -2.79
CA SER A 789 -24.57 9.82 -3.08
C SER A 789 -24.21 8.77 -4.13
N ASP A 790 -23.24 9.03 -5.00
CA ASP A 790 -22.83 8.10 -6.05
C ASP A 790 -22.24 6.81 -5.49
N PHE A 791 -21.49 6.87 -4.37
CA PHE A 791 -20.99 5.65 -3.72
C PHE A 791 -22.14 4.77 -3.20
N THR A 792 -23.17 5.42 -2.65
CA THR A 792 -24.37 4.73 -2.16
C THR A 792 -25.19 4.16 -3.31
N LEU A 793 -25.22 4.86 -4.44
CA LEU A 793 -25.88 4.40 -5.65
C LEU A 793 -25.17 3.18 -6.24
N PHE A 794 -23.87 3.28 -6.48
CA PHE A 794 -23.10 2.24 -7.15
C PHE A 794 -22.89 1.01 -6.28
N ASN A 795 -22.58 1.18 -4.99
CA ASN A 795 -22.25 0.08 -4.08
C ASN A 795 -23.03 0.22 -2.76
N PRO A 796 -24.37 0.04 -2.76
CA PRO A 796 -25.22 0.27 -1.59
C PRO A 796 -24.91 -0.65 -0.39
N ASN A 797 -24.41 -1.87 -0.62
CA ASN A 797 -24.15 -2.82 0.46
C ASN A 797 -22.73 -2.67 1.05
N THR A 798 -21.75 -2.28 0.22
CA THR A 798 -20.33 -2.21 0.63
C THR A 798 -19.79 -0.79 0.76
N LEU A 799 -20.40 0.18 0.08
CA LEU A 799 -19.93 1.57 -0.08
C LEU A 799 -18.49 1.71 -0.63
N THR A 800 -17.95 0.63 -1.22
CA THR A 800 -16.68 0.65 -1.96
C THR A 800 -16.80 1.51 -3.22
N CYS A 801 -15.68 1.84 -3.87
CA CYS A 801 -15.68 2.61 -5.13
C CYS A 801 -15.47 1.68 -6.34
N PRO A 802 -16.32 1.69 -7.38
CA PRO A 802 -15.99 1.09 -8.66
C PRO A 802 -14.93 1.91 -9.40
N SER A 803 -14.26 1.31 -10.38
CA SER A 803 -13.29 1.99 -11.24
C SER A 803 -13.88 2.29 -12.61
N PHE A 804 -13.58 3.46 -13.16
CA PHE A 804 -14.11 3.92 -14.46
C PHE A 804 -12.97 4.27 -15.40
N ARG A 805 -13.06 3.91 -16.67
CA ARG A 805 -12.07 4.35 -17.66
C ARG A 805 -12.35 5.76 -18.16
N SER A 806 -13.61 6.19 -18.06
CA SER A 806 -13.98 7.51 -18.55
C SER A 806 -15.20 8.14 -17.90
N LYS A 807 -15.36 9.44 -18.11
CA LYS A 807 -16.51 10.25 -17.69
C LYS A 807 -17.79 9.70 -18.30
N LYS A 808 -17.78 9.35 -19.59
CA LYS A 808 -18.93 8.73 -20.26
C LYS A 808 -19.33 7.42 -19.55
N GLU A 809 -18.36 6.57 -19.19
CA GLU A 809 -18.64 5.34 -18.45
C GLU A 809 -19.30 5.60 -17.10
N ALA A 810 -18.80 6.57 -16.33
CA ALA A 810 -19.34 6.91 -15.01
C ALA A 810 -20.79 7.43 -15.08
N LEU A 811 -21.07 8.31 -16.06
CA LEU A 811 -22.41 8.84 -16.29
C LEU A 811 -23.38 7.75 -16.75
N LEU A 812 -22.93 6.88 -17.66
CA LEU A 812 -23.72 5.75 -18.15
C LEU A 812 -24.02 4.75 -17.03
N LEU A 813 -23.04 4.45 -16.17
CA LEU A 813 -23.27 3.61 -15.00
C LEU A 813 -24.30 4.25 -14.07
N ARG A 814 -24.21 5.57 -13.82
CA ARG A 814 -25.19 6.29 -12.99
C ARG A 814 -26.60 6.18 -13.57
N HIS A 815 -26.75 6.36 -14.88
CA HIS A 815 -28.01 6.16 -15.57
C HIS A 815 -28.57 4.76 -15.35
N LEU A 816 -27.77 3.71 -15.58
CA LEU A 816 -28.20 2.33 -15.45
C LEU A 816 -28.66 1.98 -14.03
N TYR A 817 -27.98 2.46 -13.00
CA TYR A 817 -28.41 2.25 -11.60
C TYR A 817 -29.70 3.01 -11.26
N ASN A 818 -29.97 4.15 -11.89
CA ASN A 818 -31.20 4.91 -11.66
C ASN A 818 -32.42 4.30 -12.36
N GLN A 819 -32.24 3.46 -13.39
CA GLN A 819 -33.34 2.82 -14.11
C GLN A 819 -33.78 1.47 -13.51
N ALA A 820 -33.00 0.90 -12.59
CA ALA A 820 -33.15 -0.47 -12.11
C ALA A 820 -33.13 -0.56 -10.57
N GLU A 821 -33.55 -1.70 -10.03
CA GLU A 821 -33.48 -1.98 -8.59
C GLU A 821 -32.24 -2.80 -8.27
N ILE A 822 -31.80 -2.78 -7.01
CA ILE A 822 -30.64 -3.58 -6.58
C ILE A 822 -31.07 -5.03 -6.33
N LEU A 823 -30.33 -5.98 -6.91
CA LEU A 823 -30.67 -7.40 -6.88
C LEU A 823 -30.94 -7.96 -5.46
N ILE A 824 -30.04 -7.67 -4.51
CA ILE A 824 -30.22 -7.92 -3.07
C ILE A 824 -29.64 -6.73 -2.30
N LYS A 825 -30.50 -5.86 -1.79
CA LYS A 825 -30.10 -4.74 -0.93
C LYS A 825 -30.09 -5.16 0.52
N LYS A 826 -29.01 -4.86 1.23
CA LYS A 826 -28.84 -5.17 2.66
C LYS A 826 -28.66 -3.91 3.49
N ASP A 827 -29.02 -3.99 4.76
CA ASP A 827 -28.62 -3.01 5.76
C ASP A 827 -27.20 -3.29 6.28
N GLU A 828 -26.78 -2.50 7.26
CA GLU A 828 -25.46 -2.62 7.87
C GLU A 828 -25.23 -3.91 8.65
N GLY A 829 -26.29 -4.47 9.23
CA GLY A 829 -26.25 -5.75 9.94
C GLY A 829 -26.24 -6.94 8.97
N GLY A 830 -26.31 -6.69 7.66
CA GLY A 830 -26.44 -7.73 6.64
C GLY A 830 -27.86 -8.27 6.48
N LYS A 831 -28.86 -7.65 7.13
CA LYS A 831 -30.26 -7.99 6.95
C LYS A 831 -30.72 -7.50 5.58
N ILE A 832 -31.45 -8.36 4.87
CA ILE A 832 -31.99 -8.03 3.56
C ILE A 832 -33.10 -6.98 3.72
N LEU A 833 -32.94 -5.83 3.07
CA LEU A 833 -33.92 -4.74 3.00
C LEU A 833 -34.82 -4.90 1.77
N SER A 834 -34.24 -5.28 0.63
CA SER A 834 -34.96 -5.55 -0.61
C SER A 834 -34.33 -6.73 -1.34
N ASN A 835 -35.18 -7.57 -1.92
CA ASN A 835 -34.82 -8.70 -2.75
C ASN A 835 -35.98 -8.92 -3.74
N PRO A 836 -36.07 -8.11 -4.81
CA PRO A 836 -37.24 -8.05 -5.69
C PRO A 836 -37.54 -9.37 -6.39
N TRP A 837 -36.56 -10.28 -6.46
CA TRP A 837 -36.67 -11.57 -7.11
C TRP A 837 -36.76 -12.76 -6.13
N GLU A 838 -36.84 -12.48 -4.81
CA GLU A 838 -36.84 -13.47 -3.74
C GLU A 838 -35.72 -14.53 -3.87
N ILE A 839 -34.56 -14.12 -4.38
CA ILE A 839 -33.47 -15.04 -4.69
C ILE A 839 -32.57 -15.33 -3.48
N LYS A 840 -31.87 -16.46 -3.55
CA LYS A 840 -30.75 -16.82 -2.67
C LYS A 840 -29.56 -17.25 -3.52
N LEU A 841 -28.39 -16.68 -3.21
CA LEU A 841 -27.11 -17.08 -3.79
C LEU A 841 -26.42 -18.11 -2.89
N PHE A 842 -25.88 -19.18 -3.47
CA PHE A 842 -25.20 -20.22 -2.70
C PHE A 842 -24.20 -21.02 -3.55
N SER A 843 -23.32 -21.76 -2.88
CA SER A 843 -22.44 -22.76 -3.48
C SER A 843 -22.62 -24.08 -2.74
N ILE A 844 -22.58 -25.21 -3.44
CA ILE A 844 -22.86 -26.53 -2.83
C ILE A 844 -21.57 -27.13 -2.25
N PHE A 845 -20.51 -27.24 -3.06
CA PHE A 845 -19.25 -27.86 -2.65
C PHE A 845 -18.05 -26.91 -2.81
N ASN A 846 -17.09 -26.98 -1.90
CA ASN A 846 -15.83 -26.27 -1.99
C ASN A 846 -14.70 -27.22 -2.41
N MET A 847 -13.97 -26.84 -3.47
CA MET A 847 -12.91 -27.67 -4.07
C MET A 847 -11.81 -28.09 -3.08
N SER A 848 -11.51 -27.28 -2.06
CA SER A 848 -10.47 -27.57 -1.09
C SER A 848 -10.99 -28.39 0.09
N THR A 849 -12.08 -27.95 0.72
CA THR A 849 -12.55 -28.54 1.98
C THR A 849 -13.39 -29.81 1.78
N ASP A 850 -14.08 -29.95 0.64
CA ASP A 850 -14.96 -31.10 0.35
C ASP A 850 -14.32 -32.12 -0.61
N SER A 851 -13.02 -31.99 -0.88
CA SER A 851 -12.31 -32.83 -1.87
C SER A 851 -12.38 -34.34 -1.58
N ASN A 852 -12.55 -34.72 -0.32
CA ASN A 852 -12.75 -36.09 0.12
C ASN A 852 -14.10 -36.70 -0.32
N LEU A 853 -15.09 -35.89 -0.69
CA LEU A 853 -16.42 -36.34 -1.15
C LEU A 853 -16.47 -36.63 -2.66
N PHE A 854 -15.42 -36.27 -3.40
CA PHE A 854 -15.40 -36.33 -4.86
C PHE A 854 -14.86 -37.65 -5.39
N ILE A 855 -15.56 -38.25 -6.34
CA ILE A 855 -15.24 -39.57 -6.90
C ILE A 855 -15.00 -39.45 -8.40
N THR A 856 -13.89 -40.00 -8.90
CA THR A 856 -13.56 -39.98 -10.33
C THR A 856 -14.26 -41.12 -11.09
N LYS A 857 -14.40 -40.97 -12.41
CA LYS A 857 -14.95 -42.01 -13.31
C LYS A 857 -14.28 -43.38 -13.13
N LYS A 858 -12.96 -43.41 -12.93
CA LYS A 858 -12.20 -44.65 -12.70
C LYS A 858 -12.67 -45.37 -11.43
N LYS A 859 -12.77 -44.64 -10.32
CA LYS A 859 -13.23 -45.18 -9.03
C LYS A 859 -14.70 -45.62 -9.06
N LEU A 860 -15.55 -44.93 -9.83
CA LEU A 860 -16.94 -45.37 -10.03
C LEU A 860 -17.01 -46.74 -10.72
N LYS A 861 -16.21 -46.94 -11.78
CA LYS A 861 -16.12 -48.25 -12.46
C LYS A 861 -15.57 -49.34 -11.52
N GLU A 862 -14.54 -49.04 -10.74
CA GLU A 862 -13.98 -49.97 -9.73
C GLU A 862 -15.02 -50.33 -8.65
N ALA A 863 -15.91 -49.40 -8.29
CA ALA A 863 -17.00 -49.63 -7.35
C ALA A 863 -18.24 -50.32 -7.95
N GLY A 864 -18.17 -50.79 -9.22
CA GLY A 864 -19.27 -51.47 -9.90
C GLY A 864 -20.44 -50.56 -10.26
N ALA A 865 -20.24 -49.24 -10.33
CA ALA A 865 -21.25 -48.30 -10.79
C ALA A 865 -21.29 -48.23 -12.32
N PHE A 866 -22.47 -48.03 -12.89
CA PHE A 866 -22.69 -47.83 -14.33
C PHE A 866 -23.61 -46.63 -14.59
N PRO A 867 -23.54 -45.98 -15.76
CA PRO A 867 -24.46 -44.89 -16.11
C PRO A 867 -25.92 -45.34 -16.06
N LEU A 868 -26.78 -44.55 -15.42
CA LEU A 868 -28.22 -44.83 -15.29
C LEU A 868 -28.89 -44.97 -16.67
N ASN A 869 -28.52 -44.10 -17.60
CA ASN A 869 -28.75 -44.31 -19.02
C ASN A 869 -27.45 -44.81 -19.64
N LYS A 870 -27.42 -46.06 -20.10
CA LYS A 870 -26.22 -46.79 -20.57
C LYS A 870 -25.43 -46.06 -21.67
N VAL A 871 -26.04 -45.08 -22.34
CA VAL A 871 -25.43 -44.29 -23.43
C VAL A 871 -24.81 -42.98 -22.90
N ILE A 872 -25.26 -42.46 -21.75
CA ILE A 872 -24.93 -41.12 -21.26
C ILE A 872 -23.86 -41.20 -20.16
N GLU A 873 -22.59 -41.31 -20.56
CA GLU A 873 -21.48 -41.43 -19.60
C GLU A 873 -21.30 -40.22 -18.67
N GLY A 874 -21.67 -39.02 -19.12
CA GLY A 874 -21.61 -37.78 -18.33
C GLY A 874 -22.77 -37.59 -17.35
N GLY A 875 -23.76 -38.49 -17.37
CA GLY A 875 -24.97 -38.40 -16.56
C GLY A 875 -24.83 -38.98 -15.15
N ILE A 876 -25.96 -39.35 -14.55
CA ILE A 876 -26.04 -39.99 -13.24
C ILE A 876 -25.54 -41.44 -13.34
N TRP A 877 -24.73 -41.88 -12.38
CA TRP A 877 -24.27 -43.26 -12.24
C TRP A 877 -24.96 -43.94 -11.08
N ILE A 878 -25.20 -45.25 -11.20
CA ILE A 878 -25.85 -46.05 -10.17
C ILE A 878 -25.06 -47.34 -9.92
N THR A 879 -24.96 -47.75 -8.66
CA THR A 879 -24.41 -49.06 -8.28
C THR A 879 -25.49 -50.13 -8.26
N THR A 880 -25.10 -51.40 -8.32
CA THR A 880 -26.01 -52.55 -8.13
C THR A 880 -26.77 -52.49 -6.80
N GLY A 881 -26.19 -51.88 -5.76
CA GLY A 881 -26.84 -51.64 -4.47
C GLY A 881 -27.71 -50.38 -4.39
N GLY A 882 -28.06 -49.76 -5.52
CA GLY A 882 -29.01 -48.64 -5.57
C GLY A 882 -28.45 -47.25 -5.23
N ARG A 883 -27.16 -47.14 -4.85
CA ARG A 883 -26.53 -45.83 -4.60
C ARG A 883 -26.34 -45.06 -5.90
N LYS A 884 -26.79 -43.80 -5.93
CA LYS A 884 -26.67 -42.88 -7.06
C LYS A 884 -25.53 -41.87 -6.87
N PHE A 885 -24.82 -41.60 -7.96
CA PHE A 885 -23.73 -40.65 -8.04
C PHE A 885 -24.06 -39.60 -9.10
N ILE A 886 -24.12 -38.35 -8.66
CA ILE A 886 -24.55 -37.19 -9.42
C ILE A 886 -23.31 -36.47 -10.00
N PRO A 887 -23.33 -36.02 -11.26
CA PRO A 887 -22.27 -35.21 -11.85
C PRO A 887 -21.93 -33.98 -11.01
N LEU A 888 -20.65 -33.65 -10.91
CA LEU A 888 -20.17 -32.44 -10.24
C LEU A 888 -19.71 -31.41 -11.29
N TYR A 889 -20.50 -30.35 -11.43
CA TYR A 889 -20.28 -29.27 -12.40
C TYR A 889 -19.27 -28.24 -11.89
N GLU A 890 -18.40 -27.80 -12.80
CA GLU A 890 -17.45 -26.71 -12.61
C GLU A 890 -17.81 -25.53 -13.52
N GLY A 891 -17.40 -24.31 -13.14
CA GLY A 891 -17.68 -23.11 -13.93
C GLY A 891 -17.26 -23.27 -15.40
N LYS A 892 -16.11 -23.91 -15.66
CA LYS A 892 -15.60 -24.13 -17.01
C LYS A 892 -16.54 -24.94 -17.93
N MET A 893 -17.48 -25.71 -17.38
CA MET A 893 -18.38 -26.58 -18.15
C MET A 893 -19.55 -25.84 -18.79
N ILE A 894 -19.85 -24.62 -18.35
CA ILE A 894 -20.99 -23.84 -18.83
C ILE A 894 -20.56 -22.65 -19.71
N TRP A 895 -21.48 -22.17 -20.54
CA TRP A 895 -21.41 -20.91 -21.27
C TRP A 895 -22.80 -20.23 -21.28
N LEU A 896 -22.93 -19.09 -21.97
CA LEU A 896 -24.18 -18.35 -22.08
C LEU A 896 -25.30 -19.25 -22.62
N TYR A 897 -26.35 -19.43 -21.82
CA TYR A 897 -27.49 -20.29 -22.15
C TYR A 897 -27.11 -21.73 -22.54
N ASP A 898 -25.97 -22.23 -22.06
CA ASP A 898 -25.45 -23.54 -22.40
C ASP A 898 -24.80 -24.21 -21.21
N HIS A 899 -25.42 -25.27 -20.69
CA HIS A 899 -24.84 -26.08 -19.61
C HIS A 899 -23.88 -27.16 -20.11
N ARG A 900 -23.73 -27.33 -21.43
CA ARG A 900 -22.95 -28.40 -22.06
C ARG A 900 -21.79 -27.85 -22.90
N TYR A 901 -21.11 -26.82 -22.42
CA TYR A 901 -20.09 -26.10 -23.19
C TYR A 901 -18.74 -26.84 -23.26
N ASN A 902 -18.24 -27.34 -22.13
CA ASN A 902 -16.97 -28.07 -22.08
C ASN A 902 -17.15 -29.45 -21.43
N THR A 903 -16.53 -30.45 -22.03
CA THR A 903 -16.42 -31.81 -21.51
C THR A 903 -14.97 -32.15 -21.15
N VAL A 904 -14.77 -33.13 -20.28
CA VAL A 904 -13.43 -33.63 -19.92
C VAL A 904 -13.04 -34.79 -20.81
N GLU A 905 -11.82 -34.74 -21.34
CA GLU A 905 -11.20 -35.85 -22.06
C GLU A 905 -10.13 -36.51 -21.17
N PHE A 906 -10.19 -37.84 -21.08
CA PHE A 906 -9.29 -38.65 -20.26
C PHE A 906 -8.22 -39.30 -21.15
N GLY A 907 -7.02 -38.73 -21.17
CA GLY A 907 -5.86 -39.28 -21.89
C GLY A 907 -5.14 -40.40 -21.11
N THR A 908 -4.07 -40.96 -21.69
CA THR A 908 -3.24 -42.03 -21.09
C THR A 908 -2.28 -41.56 -19.98
N GLY A 909 -2.24 -40.25 -19.67
CA GLY A 909 -1.42 -39.64 -18.61
C GLY A 909 -2.21 -39.13 -17.39
N ILE A 910 -1.51 -38.50 -16.43
CA ILE A 910 -2.06 -38.04 -15.14
C ILE A 910 -2.90 -36.74 -15.24
N GLN A 911 -2.82 -35.99 -16.35
CA GLN A 911 -3.54 -34.72 -16.51
C GLN A 911 -4.82 -34.86 -17.36
N HIS A 912 -5.96 -34.46 -16.79
CA HIS A 912 -7.24 -34.33 -17.49
C HIS A 912 -7.30 -33.03 -18.28
N LYS A 913 -7.79 -33.05 -19.52
CA LYS A 913 -7.93 -31.86 -20.37
C LYS A 913 -9.41 -31.50 -20.52
N SER A 914 -9.76 -30.24 -20.27
CA SER A 914 -11.10 -29.71 -20.57
C SER A 914 -11.14 -29.24 -22.02
N MET A 915 -12.12 -29.71 -22.79
CA MET A 915 -12.26 -29.43 -24.22
C MET A 915 -13.68 -28.92 -24.54
N PRO A 916 -13.83 -27.97 -25.48
CA PRO A 916 -15.13 -27.57 -25.99
C PRO A 916 -15.89 -28.73 -26.63
N VAL A 917 -17.19 -28.78 -26.40
CA VAL A 917 -18.10 -29.74 -27.03
C VAL A 917 -18.23 -29.44 -28.51
N ASN A 918 -18.16 -30.47 -29.35
CA ASN A 918 -18.23 -30.29 -30.79
C ASN A 918 -19.68 -30.13 -31.29
N LYS A 919 -19.84 -29.67 -32.55
CA LYS A 919 -21.15 -29.38 -33.13
C LYS A 919 -22.09 -30.60 -33.15
N LEU A 920 -21.57 -31.79 -33.46
CA LEU A 920 -22.36 -33.03 -33.51
C LEU A 920 -22.86 -33.44 -32.12
N GLN A 921 -22.01 -33.28 -31.11
CA GLN A 921 -22.37 -33.52 -29.71
C GLN A 921 -23.43 -32.53 -29.22
N HIS A 922 -23.31 -31.24 -29.53
CA HIS A 922 -24.32 -30.24 -29.19
C HIS A 922 -25.69 -30.50 -29.85
N MET A 923 -25.69 -31.01 -31.09
CA MET A 923 -26.91 -31.39 -31.81
C MET A 923 -27.59 -32.64 -31.23
N ASN A 924 -26.86 -33.46 -30.46
CA ASN A 924 -27.42 -34.65 -29.84
C ASN A 924 -28.09 -34.29 -28.49
N PRO A 925 -29.42 -34.44 -28.36
CA PRO A 925 -30.14 -34.18 -27.10
C PRO A 925 -29.88 -35.21 -26.00
N GLU A 926 -29.23 -36.33 -26.31
CA GLU A 926 -28.83 -37.36 -25.34
C GLU A 926 -27.38 -37.21 -24.87
N PHE A 927 -26.62 -36.27 -25.43
CA PHE A 927 -25.25 -36.03 -25.00
C PHE A 927 -25.21 -35.18 -23.73
N GLU A 928 -24.43 -35.62 -22.73
CA GLU A 928 -24.12 -34.86 -21.52
C GLU A 928 -22.62 -34.68 -21.37
N VAL A 929 -22.20 -33.51 -20.87
CA VAL A 929 -20.79 -33.23 -20.60
C VAL A 929 -20.23 -34.16 -19.53
N ILE A 930 -19.03 -34.67 -19.75
CA ILE A 930 -18.37 -35.56 -18.81
C ILE A 930 -17.61 -34.71 -17.79
N PRO A 931 -17.96 -34.75 -16.49
CA PRO A 931 -17.22 -34.03 -15.45
C PRO A 931 -15.94 -34.78 -15.06
N ILE A 932 -15.08 -34.12 -14.27
CA ILE A 932 -13.95 -34.79 -13.61
C ILE A 932 -14.44 -35.70 -12.47
N TYR A 933 -15.45 -35.22 -11.74
CA TYR A 933 -15.92 -35.82 -10.50
C TYR A 933 -17.43 -36.03 -10.46
N TRP A 934 -17.84 -36.96 -9.62
CA TRP A 934 -19.21 -37.22 -9.18
C TRP A 934 -19.26 -37.20 -7.66
N VAL A 935 -20.44 -36.96 -7.12
CA VAL A 935 -20.73 -37.00 -5.69
C VAL A 935 -21.93 -37.90 -5.41
N GLU A 936 -21.93 -38.60 -4.28
CA GLU A 936 -23.07 -39.42 -3.87
C GLU A 936 -24.31 -38.54 -3.59
N GLU A 937 -25.49 -38.98 -4.05
CA GLU A 937 -26.75 -38.20 -4.00
C GLU A 937 -27.10 -37.73 -2.58
N ARG A 938 -26.85 -38.55 -1.55
CA ARG A 938 -27.09 -38.18 -0.15
C ARG A 938 -26.33 -36.92 0.29
N ASN A 939 -25.07 -36.77 -0.14
CA ASN A 939 -24.23 -35.63 0.22
C ASN A 939 -24.74 -34.35 -0.46
N LEU A 940 -25.26 -34.48 -1.69
CA LEU A 940 -25.91 -33.38 -2.40
C LEU A 940 -27.21 -32.99 -1.70
N LEU A 941 -28.06 -33.95 -1.34
CA LEU A 941 -29.31 -33.70 -0.64
C LEU A 941 -29.06 -33.00 0.69
N GLU A 942 -28.17 -33.52 1.54
CA GLU A 942 -27.79 -32.91 2.82
C GLU A 942 -27.42 -31.42 2.69
N LYS A 943 -26.65 -31.06 1.66
CA LYS A 943 -26.23 -29.67 1.40
C LYS A 943 -27.29 -28.81 0.70
N THR A 944 -28.31 -29.39 0.08
CA THR A 944 -29.33 -28.67 -0.71
C THR A 944 -30.72 -28.66 -0.09
N LEU A 945 -30.98 -29.36 1.02
CA LEU A 945 -32.27 -29.44 1.72
C LEU A 945 -32.97 -28.08 1.94
N LYS A 946 -32.21 -27.00 2.13
CA LYS A 946 -32.74 -25.64 2.38
C LYS A 946 -32.97 -24.80 1.11
N HIS A 947 -32.70 -25.36 -0.07
CA HIS A 947 -32.62 -24.64 -1.35
C HIS A 947 -33.46 -25.30 -2.46
N GLN A 948 -34.39 -26.20 -2.09
CA GLN A 948 -35.18 -27.03 -3.02
C GLN A 948 -36.47 -26.32 -3.45
N ASN A 949 -36.38 -25.45 -4.44
CA ASN A 949 -37.57 -24.82 -5.03
C ASN A 949 -37.88 -25.37 -6.44
N TYR A 950 -36.84 -25.77 -7.19
CA TYR A 950 -36.98 -26.33 -8.55
C TYR A 950 -36.06 -27.56 -8.74
N GLU A 951 -36.34 -28.34 -9.78
CA GLU A 951 -35.48 -29.45 -10.24
C GLU A 951 -34.32 -29.00 -11.15
N TRP A 952 -33.97 -27.71 -11.08
CA TRP A 952 -32.89 -27.06 -11.82
C TRP A 952 -32.39 -25.85 -11.04
N TYR A 953 -31.21 -25.36 -11.38
CA TYR A 953 -30.62 -24.15 -10.79
C TYR A 953 -30.22 -23.16 -11.88
N ILE A 954 -30.24 -21.87 -11.57
CA ILE A 954 -29.49 -20.88 -12.37
C ILE A 954 -28.05 -20.94 -11.88
N GLY A 955 -27.12 -21.36 -12.73
CA GLY A 955 -25.69 -21.36 -12.43
C GLY A 955 -24.98 -20.22 -13.14
N PHE A 956 -24.08 -19.52 -12.44
CA PHE A 956 -23.19 -18.52 -13.03
C PHE A 956 -21.74 -18.76 -12.66
N ARG A 957 -20.82 -18.44 -13.58
CA ARG A 957 -19.39 -18.61 -13.37
C ARG A 957 -18.86 -17.63 -12.33
N ASP A 958 -18.16 -18.15 -11.32
CA ASP A 958 -17.40 -17.31 -10.40
C ASP A 958 -16.11 -16.81 -11.06
N THR A 959 -15.34 -17.68 -11.73
CA THR A 959 -14.06 -17.30 -12.34
C THR A 959 -14.27 -16.53 -13.65
N THR A 960 -13.97 -15.23 -13.64
CA THR A 960 -14.13 -14.30 -14.78
C THR A 960 -13.39 -12.98 -14.56
N GLY A 961 -12.91 -12.34 -15.63
CA GLY A 961 -12.26 -11.04 -15.62
C GLY A 961 -13.06 -9.93 -16.35
N ALA A 962 -12.69 -8.68 -16.05
CA ALA A 962 -13.27 -7.49 -16.70
C ALA A 962 -12.83 -7.32 -18.17
N THR A 963 -11.88 -8.10 -18.66
CA THR A 963 -11.42 -8.10 -20.05
C THR A 963 -11.87 -9.33 -20.83
N ASP A 964 -12.56 -10.28 -20.19
CA ASP A 964 -13.03 -11.50 -20.84
C ASP A 964 -14.06 -11.18 -21.93
N LYS A 965 -14.21 -12.09 -22.89
CA LYS A 965 -15.24 -12.03 -23.94
C LYS A 965 -16.63 -11.70 -23.37
N ARG A 966 -16.97 -12.31 -22.24
CA ARG A 966 -18.18 -12.08 -21.44
C ARG A 966 -17.80 -12.20 -19.98
N THR A 967 -18.22 -11.25 -19.17
CA THR A 967 -17.90 -11.21 -17.74
C THR A 967 -18.99 -11.91 -16.91
N CYS A 968 -20.26 -11.73 -17.25
CA CYS A 968 -21.35 -12.50 -16.62
C CYS A 968 -21.76 -13.63 -17.56
N ILE A 969 -21.52 -14.86 -17.12
CA ILE A 969 -21.86 -16.07 -17.87
C ILE A 969 -22.74 -16.93 -16.98
N SER A 970 -24.00 -17.09 -17.37
CA SER A 970 -24.95 -17.93 -16.66
C SER A 970 -25.75 -18.83 -17.59
N THR A 971 -26.23 -19.95 -17.02
CA THR A 971 -27.13 -20.88 -17.69
C THR A 971 -28.02 -21.57 -16.68
N ILE A 972 -29.06 -22.26 -17.15
CA ILE A 972 -29.81 -23.22 -16.34
C ILE A 972 -29.06 -24.54 -16.35
N ILE A 973 -28.82 -25.11 -15.18
CA ILE A 973 -28.26 -26.44 -15.02
C ILE A 973 -29.32 -27.38 -14.40
N PRO A 974 -29.29 -28.68 -14.72
CA PRO A 974 -30.07 -29.67 -13.98
C PRO A 974 -29.69 -29.65 -12.49
N ARG A 975 -30.50 -30.28 -11.65
CA ARG A 975 -30.24 -30.41 -10.21
C ARG A 975 -29.06 -31.35 -9.89
N TYR A 976 -27.88 -30.95 -10.33
CA TYR A 976 -26.61 -31.64 -10.16
C TYR A 976 -25.76 -30.98 -9.08
N GLY A 977 -24.64 -31.63 -8.73
CA GLY A 977 -23.67 -31.02 -7.83
C GLY A 977 -22.94 -29.88 -8.55
N ALA A 978 -22.59 -28.81 -7.84
CA ALA A 978 -21.75 -27.73 -8.35
C ALA A 978 -20.68 -27.36 -7.33
N VAL A 979 -19.46 -27.11 -7.81
CA VAL A 979 -18.38 -26.58 -6.95
C VAL A 979 -18.38 -25.07 -6.92
N ASN A 980 -17.62 -24.46 -6.01
CA ASN A 980 -17.53 -23.02 -5.81
C ASN A 980 -17.07 -22.20 -7.03
N THR A 981 -16.58 -22.82 -8.12
CA THR A 981 -16.33 -22.11 -9.39
C THR A 981 -17.61 -21.88 -10.21
N LEU A 982 -18.70 -22.56 -9.86
CA LEU A 982 -20.05 -22.41 -10.41
C LEU A 982 -21.02 -22.08 -9.27
N SER A 983 -21.34 -20.79 -9.16
CA SER A 983 -22.25 -20.26 -8.16
C SER A 983 -23.69 -20.44 -8.58
N LEU A 984 -24.60 -20.65 -7.63
CA LEU A 984 -26.00 -20.98 -7.90
C LEU A 984 -26.96 -19.93 -7.36
N ILE A 985 -28.09 -19.79 -8.05
CA ILE A 985 -29.23 -18.97 -7.68
C ILE A 985 -30.48 -19.85 -7.63
N THR A 986 -31.27 -19.68 -6.57
CA THR A 986 -32.63 -20.21 -6.44
C THR A 986 -33.58 -19.08 -6.06
N SER A 987 -34.86 -19.18 -6.42
CA SER A 987 -35.90 -18.18 -6.10
C SER A 987 -37.14 -18.89 -5.54
N LYS A 988 -37.94 -18.18 -4.74
CA LYS A 988 -39.24 -18.64 -4.26
C LYS A 988 -40.39 -18.32 -5.23
N LEU A 989 -40.14 -17.51 -6.25
CA LEU A 989 -41.13 -17.19 -7.26
C LEU A 989 -41.50 -18.45 -8.06
N ASP A 990 -42.54 -18.38 -8.87
CA ASP A 990 -42.82 -19.46 -9.80
C ASP A 990 -41.77 -19.51 -10.93
N PRO A 991 -41.52 -20.69 -11.54
CA PRO A 991 -40.56 -20.85 -12.62
C PRO A 991 -40.72 -19.88 -13.79
N GLN A 992 -41.96 -19.55 -14.16
CA GLN A 992 -42.27 -18.67 -15.28
C GLN A 992 -41.86 -17.22 -14.96
N SER A 993 -42.13 -16.78 -13.74
CA SER A 993 -41.74 -15.45 -13.26
C SER A 993 -40.24 -15.26 -13.15
N VAL A 994 -39.43 -16.29 -12.87
CA VAL A 994 -37.97 -16.12 -12.69
C VAL A 994 -37.17 -16.08 -14.01
N ILE A 995 -37.74 -16.48 -15.14
CA ILE A 995 -37.03 -16.50 -16.43
C ILE A 995 -36.52 -15.13 -16.90
N PRO A 996 -37.28 -14.04 -16.76
CA PRO A 996 -36.78 -12.71 -17.09
C PRO A 996 -35.58 -12.28 -16.24
N LEU A 997 -35.44 -12.75 -14.99
CA LEU A 997 -34.19 -12.55 -14.23
C LEU A 997 -33.02 -13.24 -14.93
N PHE A 998 -33.19 -14.52 -15.27
CA PHE A 998 -32.14 -15.32 -15.92
C PHE A 998 -31.69 -14.72 -17.26
N ALA A 999 -32.63 -14.24 -18.08
CA ALA A 999 -32.28 -13.58 -19.33
C ALA A 999 -31.58 -12.23 -19.10
N ASN A 1000 -31.95 -11.47 -18.05
CA ASN A 1000 -31.27 -10.22 -17.70
C ASN A 1000 -29.81 -10.45 -17.29
N LEU A 1001 -29.53 -11.49 -16.49
CA LEU A 1001 -28.16 -11.87 -16.09
C LEU A 1001 -27.24 -12.14 -17.29
N ASN A 1002 -27.81 -12.58 -18.41
CA ASN A 1002 -27.07 -12.87 -19.64
C ASN A 1002 -27.10 -11.71 -20.65
N SER A 1003 -27.76 -10.59 -20.33
CA SER A 1003 -27.80 -9.43 -21.22
C SER A 1003 -26.45 -8.72 -21.29
N ILE A 1004 -26.15 -8.12 -22.43
CA ILE A 1004 -24.93 -7.34 -22.65
C ILE A 1004 -24.85 -6.10 -21.76
N VAL A 1005 -26.01 -5.53 -21.42
CA VAL A 1005 -26.11 -4.38 -20.50
C VAL A 1005 -25.74 -4.79 -19.08
N PHE A 1006 -26.28 -5.91 -18.59
CA PHE A 1006 -25.92 -6.42 -17.27
C PHE A 1006 -24.44 -6.86 -17.21
N ASP A 1007 -23.93 -7.50 -18.27
CA ASP A 1007 -22.50 -7.87 -18.38
C ASP A 1007 -21.60 -6.63 -18.34
N TYR A 1008 -21.98 -5.56 -19.03
CA TYR A 1008 -21.27 -4.28 -18.99
C TYR A 1008 -21.20 -3.71 -17.56
N ILE A 1009 -22.30 -3.74 -16.81
CA ILE A 1009 -22.32 -3.30 -15.40
C ILE A 1009 -21.45 -4.22 -14.53
N ALA A 1010 -21.59 -5.54 -14.74
CA ALA A 1010 -20.68 -6.62 -14.38
C ALA A 1010 -19.21 -6.21 -14.36
N ARG A 1011 -18.75 -5.90 -15.56
CA ARG A 1011 -17.37 -5.62 -15.94
C ARG A 1011 -16.75 -4.45 -15.19
N ARG A 1012 -17.54 -3.44 -14.82
CA ARG A 1012 -17.07 -2.24 -14.09
C ARG A 1012 -16.97 -2.42 -12.58
N LYS A 1013 -17.58 -3.49 -12.07
CA LYS A 1013 -17.72 -3.77 -10.65
C LYS A 1013 -16.78 -4.84 -10.14
N ILE A 1014 -16.24 -5.66 -11.02
CA ILE A 1014 -15.41 -6.80 -10.65
C ILE A 1014 -13.96 -6.36 -10.38
N PRO A 1015 -13.45 -6.52 -9.14
CA PRO A 1015 -12.12 -6.03 -8.78
C PRO A 1015 -10.98 -6.95 -9.22
N LYS A 1016 -11.24 -8.25 -9.43
CA LYS A 1016 -10.27 -9.32 -9.76
C LYS A 1016 -10.95 -10.44 -10.56
N ASN A 1017 -10.29 -11.56 -10.82
CA ASN A 1017 -10.84 -12.65 -11.65
C ASN A 1017 -11.99 -13.49 -11.02
N HIS A 1018 -12.79 -12.90 -10.11
CA HIS A 1018 -13.86 -13.59 -9.38
C HIS A 1018 -15.13 -12.73 -9.20
N MET A 1019 -16.27 -13.27 -9.61
CA MET A 1019 -17.61 -12.71 -9.45
C MET A 1019 -18.23 -13.13 -8.11
N ASN A 1020 -17.66 -12.62 -7.02
CA ASN A 1020 -18.11 -12.91 -5.66
C ASN A 1020 -19.56 -12.42 -5.39
N PHE A 1021 -20.27 -13.10 -4.48
CA PHE A 1021 -21.65 -12.75 -4.13
C PHE A 1021 -21.85 -11.29 -3.74
N TYR A 1022 -20.97 -10.70 -2.94
CA TYR A 1022 -21.11 -9.30 -2.52
C TYR A 1022 -21.10 -8.32 -3.71
N VAL A 1023 -20.49 -8.70 -4.85
CA VAL A 1023 -20.53 -7.90 -6.08
C VAL A 1023 -21.90 -8.06 -6.73
N VAL A 1024 -22.32 -9.31 -6.96
CA VAL A 1024 -23.57 -9.68 -7.65
C VAL A 1024 -24.80 -9.13 -6.93
N GLU A 1025 -24.85 -9.26 -5.61
CA GLU A 1025 -25.95 -8.79 -4.76
C GLU A 1025 -26.28 -7.32 -4.97
N GLN A 1026 -25.26 -6.49 -5.24
CA GLN A 1026 -25.43 -5.04 -5.38
C GLN A 1026 -25.39 -4.56 -6.83
N LEU A 1027 -25.64 -5.47 -7.80
CA LEU A 1027 -25.81 -5.09 -9.20
C LEU A 1027 -27.27 -4.68 -9.46
N PRO A 1028 -27.48 -3.68 -10.33
CA PRO A 1028 -28.80 -3.26 -10.73
C PRO A 1028 -29.41 -4.32 -11.65
N ILE A 1029 -30.69 -4.61 -11.41
CA ILE A 1029 -31.49 -5.58 -12.14
C ILE A 1029 -32.87 -4.98 -12.39
N ILE A 1030 -33.45 -5.27 -13.56
CA ILE A 1030 -34.82 -4.86 -13.85
C ILE A 1030 -35.76 -5.73 -12.99
N PRO A 1031 -36.61 -5.14 -12.13
CA PRO A 1031 -37.51 -5.90 -11.26
C PRO A 1031 -38.70 -6.47 -12.06
N LEU A 1032 -39.33 -7.52 -11.54
CA LEU A 1032 -40.45 -8.21 -12.21
C LEU A 1032 -41.63 -7.25 -12.53
N SER A 1033 -41.83 -6.20 -11.73
CA SER A 1033 -42.87 -5.18 -11.93
C SER A 1033 -42.73 -4.38 -13.23
N LYS A 1034 -41.58 -4.45 -13.90
CA LYS A 1034 -41.30 -3.76 -15.18
C LYS A 1034 -41.57 -4.63 -16.41
N TYR A 1035 -42.02 -5.87 -16.24
CA TYR A 1035 -42.33 -6.75 -17.37
C TYR A 1035 -43.85 -6.88 -17.52
N SER A 1036 -44.35 -6.58 -18.73
CA SER A 1036 -45.71 -6.92 -19.11
C SER A 1036 -45.85 -8.44 -19.30
N LYS A 1037 -47.07 -8.98 -19.21
CA LYS A 1037 -47.32 -10.41 -19.43
C LYS A 1037 -46.85 -10.88 -20.81
N GLU A 1038 -47.04 -10.04 -21.83
CA GLU A 1038 -46.60 -10.30 -23.20
C GLU A 1038 -45.07 -10.36 -23.29
N LEU A 1039 -44.38 -9.43 -22.63
CA LEU A 1039 -42.92 -9.42 -22.61
C LEU A 1039 -42.35 -10.63 -21.85
N ILE A 1040 -42.95 -11.00 -20.72
CA ILE A 1040 -42.57 -12.22 -19.98
C ILE A 1040 -42.67 -13.44 -20.90
N LYS A 1041 -43.81 -13.59 -21.61
CA LYS A 1041 -44.01 -14.72 -22.51
C LYS A 1041 -43.00 -14.73 -23.65
N MET A 1042 -42.73 -13.58 -24.26
CA MET A 1042 -41.72 -13.44 -25.30
C MET A 1042 -40.33 -13.87 -24.78
N VAL A 1043 -39.90 -13.36 -23.62
CA VAL A 1043 -38.59 -13.73 -23.04
C VAL A 1043 -38.52 -15.22 -22.71
N GLN A 1044 -39.60 -15.80 -22.19
CA GLN A 1044 -39.68 -17.23 -21.90
C GLN A 1044 -39.50 -18.10 -23.15
N ASP A 1045 -40.19 -17.78 -24.24
CA ASP A 1045 -40.12 -18.57 -25.47
C ASP A 1045 -38.70 -18.55 -26.06
N HIS A 1046 -38.05 -17.38 -26.04
CA HIS A 1046 -36.65 -17.24 -26.46
C HIS A 1046 -35.68 -18.00 -25.55
N VAL A 1047 -35.84 -17.89 -24.23
CA VAL A 1047 -34.99 -18.61 -23.27
C VAL A 1047 -35.16 -20.12 -23.39
N LEU A 1048 -36.40 -20.59 -23.54
CA LEU A 1048 -36.72 -22.01 -23.69
C LEU A 1048 -36.00 -22.58 -24.93
N GLU A 1049 -36.06 -21.90 -26.08
CA GLU A 1049 -35.35 -22.30 -27.30
C GLU A 1049 -33.82 -22.30 -27.12
N LEU A 1050 -33.27 -21.34 -26.36
CA LEU A 1050 -31.84 -21.27 -26.08
C LEU A 1050 -31.34 -22.33 -25.08
N VAL A 1051 -32.12 -22.68 -24.07
CA VAL A 1051 -31.63 -23.49 -22.94
C VAL A 1051 -31.99 -24.96 -23.08
N TYR A 1052 -33.22 -25.28 -23.51
CA TYR A 1052 -33.72 -26.65 -23.56
C TYR A 1052 -33.17 -27.43 -24.76
N THR A 1053 -31.90 -27.83 -24.68
CA THR A 1053 -31.17 -28.54 -25.73
C THR A 1053 -30.84 -30.00 -25.39
N SER A 1054 -31.17 -30.45 -24.17
CA SER A 1054 -30.99 -31.83 -23.69
C SER A 1054 -32.17 -32.25 -22.81
N TYR A 1055 -32.46 -33.55 -22.78
CA TYR A 1055 -33.45 -34.14 -21.89
C TYR A 1055 -33.13 -33.99 -20.39
N SER A 1056 -31.88 -33.69 -20.02
CA SER A 1056 -31.54 -33.40 -18.61
C SER A 1056 -32.23 -32.15 -18.06
N LEU A 1057 -32.71 -31.26 -18.93
CA LEU A 1057 -33.48 -30.08 -18.57
C LEU A 1057 -35.00 -30.23 -18.84
N ASN A 1058 -35.50 -31.47 -18.91
CA ASN A 1058 -36.92 -31.72 -19.17
C ASN A 1058 -37.83 -31.07 -18.10
N SER A 1059 -37.44 -31.14 -16.81
CA SER A 1059 -38.21 -30.50 -15.75
C SER A 1059 -38.32 -28.98 -15.94
N PHE A 1060 -37.25 -28.33 -16.41
CA PHE A 1060 -37.28 -26.90 -16.74
C PHE A 1060 -38.26 -26.57 -17.88
N ALA A 1061 -38.30 -27.39 -18.93
CA ALA A 1061 -39.24 -27.20 -20.03
C ALA A 1061 -40.71 -27.39 -19.59
N LEU A 1062 -40.98 -28.41 -18.77
CA LEU A 1062 -42.30 -28.68 -18.21
C LEU A 1062 -42.78 -27.52 -17.33
N ASP A 1063 -41.90 -26.96 -16.50
CA ASP A 1063 -42.20 -25.81 -15.64
C ASP A 1063 -42.61 -24.56 -16.46
N LEU A 1064 -42.13 -24.43 -17.71
CA LEU A 1064 -42.51 -23.38 -18.66
C LEU A 1064 -43.71 -23.76 -19.55
N GLY A 1065 -44.33 -24.91 -19.32
CA GLY A 1065 -45.49 -25.39 -20.07
C GLY A 1065 -45.15 -25.99 -21.44
N TYR A 1066 -43.90 -26.40 -21.69
CA TYR A 1066 -43.48 -27.03 -22.94
C TYR A 1066 -43.23 -28.53 -22.78
N ASN A 1067 -44.00 -29.34 -23.51
CA ASN A 1067 -43.94 -30.80 -23.48
C ASN A 1067 -43.27 -31.41 -24.73
N GLY A 1068 -42.63 -30.58 -25.57
CA GLY A 1068 -42.00 -31.03 -26.81
C GLY A 1068 -40.59 -31.60 -26.60
N LYS A 1069 -39.93 -31.99 -27.70
CA LYS A 1069 -38.53 -32.46 -27.68
C LYS A 1069 -37.55 -31.29 -27.50
N PRO A 1070 -36.33 -31.52 -27.00
CA PRO A 1070 -35.28 -30.50 -26.93
C PRO A 1070 -35.01 -29.85 -28.29
N PHE A 1071 -34.73 -28.55 -28.29
CA PHE A 1071 -34.43 -27.78 -29.48
C PHE A 1071 -33.05 -28.16 -30.04
N SER A 1072 -32.95 -28.24 -31.37
CA SER A 1072 -31.70 -28.52 -32.05
C SER A 1072 -30.73 -27.33 -31.94
N TRP A 1073 -29.45 -27.60 -31.73
CA TRP A 1073 -28.43 -26.57 -31.62
C TRP A 1073 -28.15 -25.89 -32.98
N GLN A 1074 -28.73 -24.71 -33.19
CA GLN A 1074 -28.55 -23.91 -34.41
C GLN A 1074 -27.85 -22.57 -34.11
N PRO A 1075 -26.54 -22.44 -34.38
CA PRO A 1075 -25.76 -21.26 -33.99
C PRO A 1075 -26.32 -19.92 -34.50
N GLU A 1076 -26.81 -19.86 -35.75
CA GLU A 1076 -27.32 -18.62 -36.33
C GLU A 1076 -28.63 -18.15 -35.72
N ARG A 1077 -29.56 -19.08 -35.48
CA ARG A 1077 -30.83 -18.81 -34.79
C ARG A 1077 -30.57 -18.37 -33.35
N ARG A 1078 -29.70 -19.08 -32.64
CA ARG A 1078 -29.28 -18.71 -31.27
C ARG A 1078 -28.70 -17.30 -31.20
N ALA A 1079 -27.83 -16.93 -32.14
CA ALA A 1079 -27.25 -15.59 -32.19
C ALA A 1079 -28.32 -14.49 -32.41
N ARG A 1080 -29.32 -14.74 -33.27
CA ARG A 1080 -30.45 -13.81 -33.47
C ARG A 1080 -31.30 -13.66 -32.20
N ILE A 1081 -31.62 -14.77 -31.54
CA ILE A 1081 -32.40 -14.76 -30.30
C ILE A 1081 -31.65 -14.02 -29.18
N GLN A 1082 -30.35 -14.27 -29.02
CA GLN A 1082 -29.53 -13.57 -28.03
C GLN A 1082 -29.52 -12.07 -28.31
N ALA A 1083 -29.39 -11.66 -29.58
CA ALA A 1083 -29.46 -10.26 -29.97
C ALA A 1083 -30.83 -9.62 -29.72
N GLU A 1084 -31.92 -10.37 -29.90
CA GLU A 1084 -33.28 -9.92 -29.56
C GLU A 1084 -33.44 -9.71 -28.05
N LEU A 1085 -32.95 -10.63 -27.23
CA LEU A 1085 -32.94 -10.47 -25.77
C LEU A 1085 -32.09 -9.27 -25.35
N ASP A 1086 -30.89 -9.11 -25.89
CA ASP A 1086 -30.02 -7.95 -25.61
C ASP A 1086 -30.70 -6.62 -25.96
N ALA A 1087 -31.41 -6.56 -27.09
CA ALA A 1087 -32.20 -5.41 -27.50
C ALA A 1087 -33.38 -5.12 -26.54
N ILE A 1088 -34.11 -6.16 -26.12
CA ILE A 1088 -35.19 -6.05 -25.12
C ILE A 1088 -34.66 -5.44 -23.82
N TYR A 1089 -33.55 -5.98 -23.28
CA TYR A 1089 -32.97 -5.44 -22.05
C TYR A 1089 -32.43 -4.03 -22.23
N SER A 1090 -31.91 -3.69 -23.40
CA SER A 1090 -31.47 -2.32 -23.69
C SER A 1090 -32.62 -1.31 -23.62
N HIS A 1091 -33.82 -1.68 -24.07
CA HIS A 1091 -35.04 -0.87 -23.90
C HIS A 1091 -35.49 -0.81 -22.43
N LEU A 1092 -35.47 -1.93 -21.71
CA LEU A 1092 -35.83 -1.97 -20.29
C LEU A 1092 -34.90 -1.13 -19.40
N TYR A 1093 -33.61 -1.09 -19.71
CA TYR A 1093 -32.63 -0.18 -19.08
C TYR A 1093 -32.70 1.26 -19.63
N LYS A 1094 -33.65 1.55 -20.51
CA LYS A 1094 -33.87 2.86 -21.15
C LYS A 1094 -32.60 3.45 -21.75
N LEU A 1095 -31.83 2.63 -22.46
CA LEU A 1095 -30.68 3.10 -23.22
C LEU A 1095 -31.14 3.71 -24.53
N ASN A 1096 -30.47 4.79 -24.95
CA ASN A 1096 -30.55 5.24 -26.33
C ASN A 1096 -29.60 4.41 -27.22
N ARG A 1097 -29.78 4.52 -28.53
CA ARG A 1097 -28.99 3.76 -29.51
C ARG A 1097 -27.47 4.03 -29.43
N SER A 1098 -27.06 5.27 -29.15
CA SER A 1098 -25.64 5.64 -29.07
C SER A 1098 -24.95 5.06 -27.82
N ASP A 1099 -25.64 5.03 -26.70
CA ASP A 1099 -25.14 4.44 -25.46
C ASP A 1099 -25.07 2.92 -25.56
N LEU A 1100 -26.06 2.28 -26.20
CA LEU A 1100 -26.02 0.85 -26.51
C LEU A 1100 -24.83 0.51 -27.42
N GLU A 1101 -24.64 1.26 -28.50
CA GLU A 1101 -23.50 1.09 -29.40
C GLU A 1101 -22.18 1.24 -28.66
N TYR A 1102 -22.07 2.25 -27.79
CA TYR A 1102 -20.90 2.44 -26.94
C TYR A 1102 -20.65 1.23 -26.02
N ILE A 1103 -21.69 0.72 -25.33
CA ILE A 1103 -21.59 -0.47 -24.48
C ILE A 1103 -21.01 -1.65 -25.26
N ILE A 1104 -21.58 -1.95 -26.42
CA ILE A 1104 -21.19 -3.10 -27.25
C ILE A 1104 -19.72 -2.98 -27.70
N GLU A 1105 -19.28 -1.77 -28.08
CA GLU A 1105 -17.90 -1.51 -28.49
C GLU A 1105 -16.86 -1.75 -27.37
N THR A 1106 -17.26 -1.72 -26.10
CA THR A 1106 -16.34 -2.02 -24.98
C THR A 1106 -15.95 -3.50 -24.86
N PHE A 1107 -16.62 -4.41 -25.59
CA PHE A 1107 -16.33 -5.85 -25.59
C PHE A 1107 -15.24 -6.22 -26.61
N PHE A 1108 -14.03 -5.71 -26.40
CA PHE A 1108 -12.91 -5.82 -27.36
C PHE A 1108 -12.58 -7.26 -27.78
N VAL A 1109 -12.53 -8.21 -26.84
CA VAL A 1109 -12.23 -9.63 -27.16
C VAL A 1109 -13.32 -10.25 -28.01
N LEU A 1110 -14.60 -9.95 -27.73
CA LEU A 1110 -15.72 -10.41 -28.55
C LEU A 1110 -15.63 -9.83 -29.97
N LYS A 1111 -15.34 -8.54 -30.08
CA LYS A 1111 -15.15 -7.84 -31.36
C LYS A 1111 -14.03 -8.46 -32.18
N GLU A 1112 -12.85 -8.67 -31.59
CA GLU A 1112 -11.71 -9.29 -32.27
C GLU A 1112 -12.01 -10.73 -32.73
N ASP A 1113 -12.64 -11.53 -31.88
CA ASP A 1113 -13.03 -12.91 -32.23
C ASP A 1113 -13.99 -12.93 -33.43
N GLU A 1114 -15.00 -12.05 -33.43
CA GLU A 1114 -15.98 -12.02 -34.51
C GLU A 1114 -15.41 -11.43 -35.81
N LEU A 1115 -14.54 -10.42 -35.73
CA LEU A 1115 -13.83 -9.91 -36.92
C LEU A 1115 -12.95 -10.99 -37.55
N LYS A 1116 -12.33 -11.87 -36.75
CA LYS A 1116 -11.52 -12.99 -37.26
C LYS A 1116 -12.37 -14.08 -37.95
N VAL A 1117 -13.57 -14.36 -37.43
CA VAL A 1117 -14.40 -15.48 -37.89
C VAL A 1117 -15.40 -15.06 -38.98
N PHE A 1118 -15.99 -13.87 -38.86
CA PHE A 1118 -17.09 -13.39 -39.71
C PHE A 1118 -16.72 -12.18 -40.56
N PHE A 1119 -15.54 -11.57 -40.37
CA PHE A 1119 -15.11 -10.32 -41.01
C PHE A 1119 -16.02 -9.10 -40.73
N GLU A 1120 -16.96 -9.23 -39.77
CA GLU A 1120 -17.81 -8.15 -39.27
C GLU A 1120 -18.03 -8.32 -37.76
N PHE A 1121 -18.32 -7.22 -37.05
CA PHE A 1121 -18.75 -7.30 -35.65
C PHE A 1121 -20.24 -7.70 -35.60
N ARG A 1122 -20.50 -8.98 -35.91
CA ARG A 1122 -21.83 -9.56 -36.12
C ARG A 1122 -22.79 -9.31 -34.96
N THR A 1123 -22.34 -9.48 -33.72
CA THR A 1123 -23.16 -9.27 -32.52
C THR A 1123 -23.67 -7.82 -32.46
N LYS A 1124 -22.80 -6.83 -32.72
CA LYS A 1124 -23.20 -5.42 -32.76
C LYS A 1124 -24.31 -5.17 -33.79
N LYS A 1125 -24.13 -5.67 -35.00
CA LYS A 1125 -25.11 -5.50 -36.09
C LYS A 1125 -26.46 -6.09 -35.72
N LEU A 1126 -26.50 -7.35 -35.28
CA LEU A 1126 -27.74 -8.04 -34.92
C LEU A 1126 -28.48 -7.36 -33.75
N ILE A 1127 -27.74 -6.91 -32.71
CA ILE A 1127 -28.35 -6.23 -31.56
C ILE A 1127 -28.96 -4.88 -32.00
N LEU A 1128 -28.24 -4.09 -32.80
CA LEU A 1128 -28.73 -2.79 -33.26
C LEU A 1128 -29.94 -2.93 -34.20
N GLU A 1129 -29.93 -3.91 -35.12
CA GLU A 1129 -31.07 -4.22 -35.98
C GLU A 1129 -32.30 -4.64 -35.15
N ALA A 1130 -32.10 -5.49 -34.14
CA ALA A 1130 -33.18 -5.88 -33.22
C ALA A 1130 -33.68 -4.70 -32.39
N TYR A 1131 -32.78 -3.85 -31.89
CA TYR A 1131 -33.12 -2.65 -31.12
C TYR A 1131 -33.94 -1.66 -31.94
N ASP A 1132 -33.57 -1.40 -33.19
CA ASP A 1132 -34.28 -0.50 -34.10
C ASP A 1132 -35.68 -1.06 -34.46
N ARG A 1133 -35.83 -2.38 -34.55
CA ARG A 1133 -37.14 -3.05 -34.72
C ARG A 1133 -38.02 -2.90 -33.48
N PHE A 1134 -37.50 -3.17 -32.28
CA PHE A 1134 -38.25 -3.04 -31.02
C PHE A 1134 -38.56 -1.59 -30.66
N SER A 1135 -37.78 -0.62 -31.16
CA SER A 1135 -38.06 0.81 -31.00
C SER A 1135 -39.40 1.24 -31.62
N LYS A 1136 -39.95 0.44 -32.55
CA LYS A 1136 -41.28 0.65 -33.16
C LYS A 1136 -42.43 0.06 -32.31
N GLN A 1137 -42.12 -0.67 -31.24
CA GLN A 1137 -43.05 -1.34 -30.32
C GLN A 1137 -42.94 -0.76 -28.91
N LYS A 1138 -42.96 0.57 -28.78
CA LYS A 1138 -42.71 1.25 -27.48
C LYS A 1138 -43.68 0.85 -26.38
N GLU A 1139 -44.94 0.57 -26.73
CA GLU A 1139 -45.99 0.11 -25.81
C GLU A 1139 -45.63 -1.17 -25.04
N LEU A 1140 -44.68 -1.97 -25.55
CA LEU A 1140 -44.22 -3.18 -24.87
C LEU A 1140 -43.31 -2.89 -23.66
N PHE A 1141 -42.70 -1.70 -23.61
CA PHE A 1141 -41.67 -1.31 -22.65
C PHE A 1141 -42.05 -0.10 -21.77
N GLU A 1142 -43.16 0.57 -22.08
CA GLU A 1142 -43.78 1.64 -21.27
C GLU A 1142 -44.69 1.05 -20.19
#